data_AF-A0A8U0MJN2-F1
#
_entry.id   AF-A0A8U0MJN2-F1
#
_cell.length_a   1.000
_cell.length_b   1.000
_cell.length_c   1.000
_cell.angle_alpha   90.00
_cell.angle_beta   90.00
_cell.angle_gamma   90.00
#
_symmetry.space_group_name_H-M   'P 1'
#
loop_
_entity.id
_entity.type
_entity.pdbx_description
1 polymer ?
#
loop_
_entity_poly.entity_id
_entity_poly.type
_entity_poly.pdbx_seq_one_letter_code
_entity_poly.pdbx_strand_id
1 'polypeptide(L)'
;MKVFCGRANPTTGSVEWLEEDEHYDYHQEIARSSYADMLHDKDRNIKYYQGIRAAVSRVKDRGQKALVLDIGTGTGLLSMMAVAAGADFCYAIEVFKPMADAAVKIVEKNGFSDKIKIINKHSTEVTIGPDGDMPCRANILITELFDTELIGEGALPSYEHAHRHLVQENCEAVPHRATVYAQLVESRRMWSWNKLFPVRVQTGHGEQVIIPPLELERCPGAPSVYDIQLNQVSPTDFTALSDVMPMFSVDFSKQVSSSAACHSRQFEPLASGRAQVVLSWWDIEMDPEGKIKCTMAPFWAHSDPEELQWRDHWMQCVYFLPQEEPVVQGSSLFLLAHHDDYCVWYSLQKTSPEKNGRVSPPRPVCDCQAHLLWTRPRFGEINDQDRTERYVQALRTVLKPDSVCLCVSDGSLLSLLAHHLGAEQVFTIESSAASHRLMKKIFKANHVEDKVHIIEKRPELLTSADLEGEKVSLLVGEPFFTTSLLPWHNLYFWYVRTAVDRHLGPGVVVLPQAASLHAVVVEFRDLWRIRSPCGNCEGFDVHIMDDMIKRALDFRESKEAEPHPLWEYPCHCLSEPQQILTFDFRHPVPPHPVRAEGSIELRRPGRSHGAVLWMEYHLTPDSTVSTGLLKPPDDKGDCCWNPHCKQAVYFFTSPDCRVPQGGPRTVSYTVEFHPHTGDISMDFTLSDTLEDGC
;
A
#
# COMPACT_ATOMS: atom_id res chain seq x y z
N MET A 1 5.81 -14.18 -28.24
CA MET A 1 6.99 -14.00 -27.38
C MET A 1 6.58 -14.44 -25.98
N LYS A 2 7.51 -14.67 -25.05
CA LYS A 2 7.17 -14.96 -23.65
C LYS A 2 7.99 -14.02 -22.76
N VAL A 3 7.43 -13.59 -21.64
CA VAL A 3 8.07 -12.67 -20.68
C VAL A 3 8.42 -13.41 -19.39
N PHE A 4 9.44 -12.95 -18.69
CA PHE A 4 9.83 -13.51 -17.39
C PHE A 4 9.38 -12.57 -16.27
N CYS A 5 8.52 -13.05 -15.40
CA CYS A 5 8.00 -12.27 -14.28
C CYS A 5 8.52 -12.84 -12.96
N GLY A 6 9.04 -11.96 -12.09
CA GLY A 6 9.45 -12.35 -10.74
C GLY A 6 8.22 -12.62 -9.86
N ARG A 7 8.16 -13.78 -9.21
CA ARG A 7 7.14 -14.12 -8.21
C ARG A 7 7.79 -14.61 -6.93
N ALA A 8 7.22 -14.24 -5.79
CA ALA A 8 7.56 -14.88 -4.53
C ALA A 8 7.14 -16.37 -4.62
N ASN A 9 8.07 -17.27 -4.35
CA ASN A 9 7.80 -18.70 -4.24
C ASN A 9 7.63 -19.05 -2.74
N PRO A 10 6.41 -19.39 -2.29
CA PRO A 10 6.13 -19.73 -0.90
C PRO A 10 6.87 -20.99 -0.39
N THR A 11 7.34 -21.87 -1.28
CA THR A 11 8.10 -23.07 -0.88
C THR A 11 9.58 -22.80 -0.62
N THR A 12 10.14 -21.77 -1.26
CA THR A 12 11.57 -21.43 -1.17
C THR A 12 11.84 -20.11 -0.45
N GLY A 13 10.80 -19.30 -0.20
CA GLY A 13 10.92 -17.98 0.41
C GLY A 13 11.70 -16.98 -0.45
N SER A 14 11.88 -17.28 -1.75
CA SER A 14 12.66 -16.47 -2.67
C SER A 14 11.83 -15.96 -3.84
N VAL A 15 12.28 -14.88 -4.48
CA VAL A 15 11.69 -14.43 -5.75
C VAL A 15 12.29 -15.26 -6.88
N GLU A 16 11.44 -15.99 -7.60
CA GLU A 16 11.79 -16.82 -8.74
C GLU A 16 11.19 -16.26 -10.03
N TRP A 17 11.81 -16.58 -11.17
CA TRP A 17 11.37 -16.08 -12.47
C TRP A 17 10.54 -17.15 -13.18
N LEU A 18 9.28 -16.82 -13.47
CA LEU A 18 8.37 -17.68 -14.22
C LEU A 18 8.18 -17.14 -15.64
N GLU A 19 8.03 -18.06 -16.59
CA GLU A 19 7.78 -17.73 -17.99
C GLU A 19 6.28 -17.57 -18.23
N GLU A 20 5.85 -16.40 -18.71
CA GLU A 20 4.45 -15.99 -18.87
C GLU A 20 4.15 -15.54 -20.32
N ASP A 21 2.86 -15.41 -20.65
CA ASP A 21 2.41 -14.86 -21.94
C ASP A 21 2.93 -13.43 -22.17
N GLU A 22 3.23 -13.04 -23.41
CA GLU A 22 3.77 -11.70 -23.71
C GLU A 22 2.86 -10.53 -23.29
N HIS A 23 1.56 -10.77 -23.09
CA HIS A 23 0.61 -9.76 -22.60
C HIS A 23 0.36 -9.84 -21.10
N TYR A 24 1.05 -10.73 -20.37
CA TYR A 24 0.84 -10.95 -18.95
C TYR A 24 1.05 -9.69 -18.12
N ASP A 25 2.12 -8.93 -18.42
CA ASP A 25 2.41 -7.67 -17.70
C ASP A 25 1.26 -6.67 -17.88
N TYR A 26 0.69 -6.59 -19.10
CA TYR A 26 -0.49 -5.76 -19.35
C TYR A 26 -1.71 -6.24 -18.56
N HIS A 27 -1.97 -7.55 -18.50
CA HIS A 27 -3.09 -8.07 -17.74
C HIS A 27 -2.95 -7.77 -16.24
N GLN A 28 -1.77 -7.90 -15.65
CA GLN A 28 -1.55 -7.52 -14.26
C GLN A 28 -1.71 -6.02 -14.02
N GLU A 29 -1.13 -5.20 -14.89
CA GLU A 29 -1.20 -3.74 -14.79
C GLU A 29 -2.66 -3.26 -14.91
N ILE A 30 -3.45 -3.82 -15.82
CA ILE A 30 -4.88 -3.51 -15.98
C ILE A 30 -5.68 -4.01 -14.77
N ALA A 31 -5.48 -5.26 -14.35
CA ALA A 31 -6.24 -5.87 -13.26
C ALA A 31 -6.06 -5.11 -11.94
N ARG A 32 -4.87 -4.54 -11.72
CA ARG A 32 -4.51 -3.80 -10.50
C ARG A 32 -4.53 -2.29 -10.67
N SER A 33 -4.95 -1.79 -11.83
CA SER A 33 -5.05 -0.36 -12.09
C SER A 33 -6.06 0.33 -11.16
N SER A 34 -5.85 1.63 -10.97
CA SER A 34 -6.73 2.52 -10.22
C SER A 34 -7.93 3.01 -11.04
N TYR A 35 -8.01 2.70 -12.35
CA TYR A 35 -9.02 3.26 -13.25
C TYR A 35 -10.47 3.03 -12.80
N ALA A 36 -10.77 1.89 -12.18
CA ALA A 36 -12.12 1.66 -11.63
C ALA A 36 -12.45 2.62 -10.48
N ASP A 37 -11.54 2.79 -9.51
CA ASP A 37 -11.72 3.74 -8.41
C ASP A 37 -11.85 5.18 -8.93
N MET A 38 -10.99 5.56 -9.86
CA MET A 38 -11.01 6.87 -10.54
C MET A 38 -12.36 7.16 -11.22
N LEU A 39 -12.97 6.17 -11.86
CA LEU A 39 -14.30 6.29 -12.46
C LEU A 39 -15.42 6.38 -11.41
N HIS A 40 -15.25 5.78 -10.22
CA HIS A 40 -16.17 5.89 -9.08
C HIS A 40 -15.95 7.14 -8.23
N ASP A 41 -14.84 7.85 -8.37
CA ASP A 41 -14.58 9.13 -7.70
C ASP A 41 -15.44 10.25 -8.29
N LYS A 42 -16.65 10.36 -7.74
CA LYS A 42 -17.64 11.36 -8.15
C LYS A 42 -17.16 12.78 -7.93
N ASP A 43 -16.51 13.07 -6.81
CA ASP A 43 -16.03 14.41 -6.52
C ASP A 43 -15.02 14.85 -7.57
N ARG A 44 -14.00 14.03 -7.83
CA ARG A 44 -13.02 14.28 -8.89
C ARG A 44 -13.70 14.52 -10.23
N ASN A 45 -14.56 13.60 -10.67
CA ASN A 45 -15.19 13.67 -11.99
C ASN A 45 -16.06 14.92 -12.14
N ILE A 46 -16.86 15.28 -11.11
CA ILE A 46 -17.68 16.51 -11.10
C ILE A 46 -16.79 17.76 -11.14
N LYS A 47 -15.72 17.82 -10.33
CA LYS A 47 -14.85 19.01 -10.24
C LYS A 47 -14.07 19.22 -11.54
N TYR A 48 -13.54 18.16 -12.15
CA TYR A 48 -12.94 18.26 -13.48
C TYR A 48 -13.97 18.75 -14.50
N TYR A 49 -15.18 18.18 -14.53
CA TYR A 49 -16.17 18.58 -15.52
C TYR A 49 -16.57 20.06 -15.36
N GLN A 50 -16.72 20.55 -14.13
CA GLN A 50 -16.97 21.97 -13.86
C GLN A 50 -15.82 22.86 -14.34
N GLY A 51 -14.57 22.50 -14.03
CA GLY A 51 -13.39 23.24 -14.48
C GLY A 51 -13.24 23.27 -16.00
N ILE A 52 -13.43 22.12 -16.66
CA ILE A 52 -13.40 21.96 -18.11
C ILE A 52 -14.47 22.83 -18.77
N ARG A 53 -15.72 22.80 -18.27
CA ARG A 53 -16.79 23.66 -18.79
C ARG A 53 -16.41 25.14 -18.69
N ALA A 54 -15.90 25.58 -17.55
CA ALA A 54 -15.50 26.96 -17.35
C ALA A 54 -14.35 27.37 -18.30
N ALA A 55 -13.32 26.53 -18.44
CA ALA A 55 -12.19 26.79 -19.33
C ALA A 55 -12.61 26.86 -20.81
N VAL A 56 -13.43 25.91 -21.27
CA VAL A 56 -13.96 25.91 -22.64
C VAL A 56 -14.80 27.16 -22.89
N SER A 57 -15.74 27.49 -21.99
CA SER A 57 -16.55 28.72 -22.10
C SER A 57 -15.68 29.98 -22.20
N ARG A 58 -14.66 30.13 -21.35
CA ARG A 58 -13.75 31.29 -21.39
C ARG A 58 -13.05 31.44 -22.74
N VAL A 59 -12.62 30.34 -23.38
CA VAL A 59 -12.01 30.40 -24.72
C VAL A 59 -13.03 30.75 -25.80
N LYS A 60 -14.23 30.15 -25.75
CA LYS A 60 -15.30 30.40 -26.73
C LYS A 60 -15.85 31.83 -26.62
N ASP A 61 -15.98 32.37 -25.42
CA ASP A 61 -16.42 33.75 -25.17
C ASP A 61 -15.44 34.79 -25.71
N ARG A 62 -14.15 34.43 -25.83
CA ARG A 62 -13.13 35.23 -26.53
C ARG A 62 -13.23 35.14 -28.06
N GLY A 63 -14.20 34.40 -28.60
CA GLY A 63 -14.37 34.19 -30.05
C GLY A 63 -13.30 33.27 -30.66
N GLN A 64 -12.58 32.50 -29.85
CA GLN A 64 -11.50 31.62 -30.29
C GLN A 64 -11.99 30.18 -30.47
N LYS A 65 -11.26 29.39 -31.26
CA LYS A 65 -11.44 27.93 -31.27
C LYS A 65 -10.87 27.34 -29.98
N ALA A 66 -11.62 26.46 -29.33
CA ALA A 66 -11.18 25.72 -28.16
C ALA A 66 -10.52 24.41 -28.60
N LEU A 67 -9.18 24.41 -28.56
CA LEU A 67 -8.34 23.26 -28.88
C LEU A 67 -7.75 22.71 -27.58
N VAL A 68 -8.14 21.49 -27.24
CA VAL A 68 -7.81 20.86 -25.97
C VAL A 68 -6.65 19.88 -26.18
N LEU A 69 -5.72 19.88 -25.24
CA LEU A 69 -4.71 18.83 -25.07
C LEU A 69 -4.99 18.13 -23.74
N ASP A 70 -5.32 16.85 -23.80
CA ASP A 70 -5.58 15.99 -22.64
C ASP A 70 -4.42 15.00 -22.49
N ILE A 71 -3.61 15.14 -21.44
CA ILE A 71 -2.41 14.32 -21.21
C ILE A 71 -2.70 13.28 -20.12
N GLY A 72 -2.48 12.00 -20.44
CA GLY A 72 -2.87 10.89 -19.57
C GLY A 72 -4.37 10.63 -19.67
N THR A 73 -4.88 10.49 -20.90
CA THR A 73 -6.34 10.50 -21.12
C THR A 73 -7.06 9.27 -20.53
N GLY A 74 -6.33 8.17 -20.26
CA GLY A 74 -6.91 6.95 -19.72
C GLY A 74 -8.05 6.44 -20.60
N THR A 75 -9.28 6.51 -20.10
CA THR A 75 -10.49 6.08 -20.82
C THR A 75 -10.98 7.08 -21.87
N GLY A 76 -10.41 8.30 -21.94
CA GLY A 76 -10.93 9.40 -22.75
C GLY A 76 -11.96 10.27 -22.06
N LEU A 77 -12.24 10.04 -20.76
CA LEU A 77 -13.32 10.70 -20.01
C LEU A 77 -13.23 12.22 -20.07
N LEU A 78 -12.07 12.80 -19.76
CA LEU A 78 -11.89 14.26 -19.71
C LEU A 78 -11.98 14.90 -21.10
N SER A 79 -11.47 14.23 -22.13
CA SER A 79 -11.66 14.62 -23.53
C SER A 79 -13.14 14.62 -23.95
N MET A 80 -13.92 13.60 -23.54
CA MET A 80 -15.36 13.56 -23.81
C MET A 80 -16.10 14.69 -23.08
N MET A 81 -15.74 14.98 -21.81
CA MET A 81 -16.26 16.14 -21.07
C MET A 81 -15.96 17.45 -21.79
N ALA A 82 -14.76 17.61 -22.35
CA ALA A 82 -14.37 18.81 -23.08
C ALA A 82 -15.18 19.01 -24.37
N VAL A 83 -15.38 17.95 -25.17
CA VAL A 83 -16.22 18.04 -26.37
C VAL A 83 -17.68 18.31 -26.01
N ALA A 84 -18.22 17.68 -24.97
CA ALA A 84 -19.56 17.94 -24.46
C ALA A 84 -19.73 19.38 -23.95
N ALA A 85 -18.66 19.99 -23.42
CA ALA A 85 -18.63 21.40 -23.03
C ALA A 85 -18.52 22.38 -24.21
N GLY A 86 -18.31 21.90 -25.44
CA GLY A 86 -18.24 22.72 -26.64
C GLY A 86 -16.83 22.95 -27.20
N ALA A 87 -15.84 22.15 -26.79
CA ALA A 87 -14.53 22.17 -27.42
C ALA A 87 -14.63 21.86 -28.93
N ASP A 88 -13.81 22.54 -29.74
CA ASP A 88 -13.82 22.35 -31.19
C ASP A 88 -13.06 21.07 -31.59
N PHE A 89 -11.98 20.74 -30.88
CA PHE A 89 -11.21 19.50 -31.06
C PHE A 89 -10.38 19.17 -29.82
N CYS A 90 -10.15 17.88 -29.53
CA CYS A 90 -9.29 17.40 -28.45
C CYS A 90 -8.20 16.47 -28.99
N TYR A 91 -6.96 16.69 -28.56
CA TYR A 91 -5.83 15.78 -28.73
C TYR A 91 -5.61 15.07 -27.39
N ALA A 92 -5.83 13.77 -27.36
CA ALA A 92 -5.84 12.96 -26.15
C ALA A 92 -4.65 11.99 -26.18
N ILE A 93 -3.74 12.10 -25.23
CA ILE A 93 -2.47 11.36 -25.20
C ILE A 93 -2.55 10.27 -24.13
N GLU A 94 -2.23 9.04 -24.51
CA GLU A 94 -2.12 7.90 -23.60
C GLU A 94 -0.87 7.09 -23.95
N VAL A 95 0.03 6.89 -22.98
CA VAL A 95 1.28 6.14 -23.20
C VAL A 95 1.02 4.64 -23.17
N PHE A 96 0.12 4.18 -22.30
CA PHE A 96 -0.16 2.77 -22.10
C PHE A 96 -1.06 2.23 -23.19
N LYS A 97 -0.47 1.47 -24.12
CA LYS A 97 -1.13 1.03 -25.35
C LYS A 97 -2.49 0.35 -25.15
N PRO A 98 -2.67 -0.60 -24.20
CA PRO A 98 -3.99 -1.20 -23.97
C PRO A 98 -5.07 -0.17 -23.61
N MET A 99 -4.71 0.86 -22.83
CA MET A 99 -5.63 1.95 -22.47
C MET A 99 -5.89 2.89 -23.64
N ALA A 100 -4.88 3.22 -24.46
CA ALA A 100 -5.10 4.00 -25.67
C ALA A 100 -6.08 3.30 -26.63
N ASP A 101 -5.92 1.98 -26.81
CA ASP A 101 -6.80 1.16 -27.64
C ASP A 101 -8.23 1.09 -27.05
N ALA A 102 -8.38 1.10 -25.72
CA ALA A 102 -9.67 1.19 -25.04
C ALA A 102 -10.32 2.57 -25.21
N ALA A 103 -9.55 3.64 -25.05
CA ALA A 103 -10.00 5.03 -25.20
C ALA A 103 -10.57 5.29 -26.60
N VAL A 104 -9.93 4.78 -27.66
CA VAL A 104 -10.45 4.86 -29.04
C VAL A 104 -11.87 4.28 -29.12
N LYS A 105 -12.07 3.08 -28.55
CA LYS A 105 -13.37 2.39 -28.60
C LYS A 105 -14.42 3.09 -27.73
N ILE A 106 -14.04 3.62 -26.57
CA ILE A 106 -14.93 4.36 -25.66
C ILE A 106 -15.38 5.68 -26.32
N VAL A 107 -14.46 6.43 -26.90
CA VAL A 107 -14.74 7.67 -27.65
C VAL A 107 -15.68 7.41 -28.82
N GLU A 108 -15.46 6.33 -29.57
CA GLU A 108 -16.33 5.92 -30.68
C GLU A 108 -17.73 5.54 -30.18
N LYS A 109 -17.81 4.74 -29.13
CA LYS A 109 -19.06 4.30 -28.51
C LYS A 109 -19.94 5.48 -28.06
N ASN A 110 -19.31 6.56 -27.58
CA ASN A 110 -19.99 7.77 -27.12
C ASN A 110 -20.20 8.81 -28.23
N GLY A 111 -19.80 8.53 -29.48
CA GLY A 111 -20.09 9.38 -30.63
C GLY A 111 -19.19 10.61 -30.78
N PHE A 112 -17.97 10.58 -30.23
CA PHE A 112 -17.04 11.72 -30.24
C PHE A 112 -15.83 11.56 -31.19
N SER A 113 -15.79 10.51 -32.01
CA SER A 113 -14.65 10.21 -32.91
C SER A 113 -14.24 11.34 -33.84
N ASP A 114 -15.19 12.17 -34.29
CA ASP A 114 -14.91 13.28 -35.22
C ASP A 114 -14.14 14.44 -34.55
N LYS A 115 -14.11 14.49 -33.22
CA LYS A 115 -13.58 15.62 -32.44
C LYS A 115 -12.49 15.25 -31.44
N ILE A 116 -12.19 13.96 -31.27
CA ILE A 116 -11.17 13.49 -30.34
C ILE A 116 -10.20 12.59 -31.10
N LYS A 117 -8.92 12.98 -31.12
CA LYS A 117 -7.83 12.15 -31.65
C LYS A 117 -7.02 11.56 -30.50
N ILE A 118 -7.06 10.23 -30.36
CA ILE A 118 -6.20 9.49 -29.44
C ILE A 118 -4.81 9.32 -30.05
N ILE A 119 -3.77 9.63 -29.27
CA ILE A 119 -2.36 9.53 -29.66
C ILE A 119 -1.68 8.57 -28.66
N ASN A 120 -1.28 7.38 -29.12
CA ASN A 120 -0.57 6.43 -28.29
C ASN A 120 0.93 6.72 -28.26
N LYS A 121 1.34 7.66 -27.40
CA LYS A 121 2.73 8.09 -27.17
C LYS A 121 2.87 8.62 -25.74
N HIS A 122 4.10 8.73 -25.24
CA HIS A 122 4.33 9.60 -24.10
C HIS A 122 4.23 11.08 -24.54
N SER A 123 3.73 11.96 -23.67
CA SER A 123 3.50 13.37 -24.02
C SER A 123 4.78 14.12 -24.45
N THR A 124 5.93 13.70 -23.93
CA THR A 124 7.26 14.23 -24.26
C THR A 124 7.75 13.83 -25.66
N GLU A 125 7.06 12.92 -26.34
CA GLU A 125 7.39 12.45 -27.69
C GLU A 125 6.43 13.03 -28.74
N VAL A 126 5.40 13.74 -28.30
CA VAL A 126 4.39 14.35 -29.17
C VAL A 126 4.98 15.61 -29.82
N THR A 127 4.74 15.77 -31.12
CA THR A 127 5.30 16.87 -31.91
C THR A 127 4.23 17.65 -32.67
N ILE A 128 4.54 18.92 -32.95
CA ILE A 128 3.71 19.79 -33.79
C ILE A 128 4.37 19.96 -35.15
N GLY A 129 3.60 19.77 -36.23
CA GLY A 129 4.05 20.04 -37.58
C GLY A 129 3.25 19.27 -38.64
N PRO A 130 3.57 19.44 -39.94
CA PRO A 130 2.90 18.75 -41.04
C PRO A 130 2.94 17.22 -40.91
N ASP A 131 4.06 16.68 -40.44
CA ASP A 131 4.28 15.25 -40.18
C ASP A 131 4.16 14.92 -38.68
N GLY A 132 3.73 15.89 -37.87
CA GLY A 132 3.61 15.76 -36.42
C GLY A 132 2.27 15.15 -36.00
N ASP A 133 2.16 14.92 -34.71
CA ASP A 133 0.95 14.35 -34.11
C ASP A 133 -0.18 15.39 -34.03
N MET A 134 0.19 16.66 -33.85
CA MET A 134 -0.71 17.81 -33.74
C MET A 134 -0.41 18.85 -34.84
N PRO A 135 -1.44 19.47 -35.45
CA PRO A 135 -1.25 20.48 -36.49
C PRO A 135 -0.84 21.86 -35.93
N CYS A 136 -1.19 22.15 -34.67
CA CYS A 136 -0.90 23.42 -34.00
C CYS A 136 -0.99 23.26 -32.47
N ARG A 137 -0.57 24.30 -31.73
CA ARG A 137 -0.59 24.31 -30.27
C ARG A 137 -2.02 24.40 -29.74
N ALA A 138 -2.33 23.62 -28.71
CA ALA A 138 -3.59 23.70 -27.96
C ALA A 138 -3.65 24.96 -27.09
N ASN A 139 -4.86 25.42 -26.72
CA ASN A 139 -5.07 26.57 -25.85
C ASN A 139 -5.83 26.23 -24.56
N ILE A 140 -6.16 24.96 -24.35
CA ILE A 140 -6.64 24.41 -23.09
C ILE A 140 -5.82 23.15 -22.80
N LEU A 141 -5.16 23.12 -21.65
CA LEU A 141 -4.40 21.96 -21.16
C LEU A 141 -5.20 21.27 -20.06
N ILE A 142 -5.51 19.99 -20.25
CA ILE A 142 -6.15 19.15 -19.25
C ILE A 142 -5.19 18.02 -18.93
N THR A 143 -4.97 17.75 -17.65
CA THR A 143 -4.23 16.55 -17.24
C THR A 143 -4.77 16.04 -15.91
N GLU A 144 -4.65 14.75 -15.71
CA GLU A 144 -4.77 14.12 -14.40
C GLU A 144 -3.62 13.11 -14.26
N LEU A 145 -2.44 13.65 -13.94
CA LEU A 145 -1.16 12.92 -13.81
C LEU A 145 -0.65 12.99 -12.37
N PHE A 146 -1.58 13.03 -11.42
CA PHE A 146 -1.29 13.29 -10.02
C PHE A 146 -1.38 11.98 -9.27
N ASP A 147 -0.42 11.75 -8.38
CA ASP A 147 -0.47 10.67 -7.40
C ASP A 147 -0.69 11.26 -6.00
N THR A 148 -0.57 10.43 -4.97
CA THR A 148 -0.65 10.88 -3.58
C THR A 148 0.44 11.93 -3.25
N GLU A 149 1.63 11.89 -3.86
CA GLU A 149 2.67 12.94 -3.72
C GLU A 149 2.46 14.17 -4.62
N LEU A 150 1.37 14.24 -5.39
CA LEU A 150 1.08 15.20 -6.48
C LEU A 150 2.00 15.03 -7.71
N ILE A 151 3.31 14.86 -7.51
CA ILE A 151 4.33 14.92 -8.56
C ILE A 151 4.97 13.57 -8.91
N GLY A 152 4.64 12.50 -8.19
CA GLY A 152 5.30 11.19 -8.27
C GLY A 152 5.08 10.45 -9.59
N GLU A 153 4.05 10.81 -10.34
CA GLU A 153 3.77 10.28 -11.68
C GLU A 153 4.28 11.19 -12.82
N GLY A 154 5.19 12.13 -12.50
CA GLY A 154 5.87 12.95 -13.50
C GLY A 154 5.00 14.10 -14.04
N ALA A 155 4.12 14.64 -13.19
CA ALA A 155 3.35 15.85 -13.52
C ALA A 155 4.29 17.01 -13.94
N LEU A 156 5.32 17.31 -13.14
CA LEU A 156 6.22 18.44 -13.40
C LEU A 156 6.92 18.37 -14.78
N PRO A 157 7.65 17.28 -15.14
CA PRO A 157 8.28 17.17 -16.46
C PRO A 157 7.26 17.15 -17.61
N SER A 158 6.08 16.53 -17.42
CA SER A 158 5.02 16.51 -18.43
C SER A 158 4.46 17.90 -18.72
N TYR A 159 4.12 18.67 -17.68
CA TYR A 159 3.69 20.06 -17.82
C TYR A 159 4.81 20.95 -18.38
N GLU A 160 6.05 20.76 -17.94
CA GLU A 160 7.20 21.52 -18.44
C GLU A 160 7.35 21.36 -19.95
N HIS A 161 7.29 20.11 -20.46
CA HIS A 161 7.34 19.82 -21.88
C HIS A 161 6.11 20.38 -22.63
N ALA A 162 4.90 20.18 -22.10
CA ALA A 162 3.67 20.65 -22.72
C ALA A 162 3.69 22.17 -22.96
N HIS A 163 4.10 22.97 -21.97
CA HIS A 163 4.26 24.42 -22.11
C HIS A 163 5.31 24.81 -23.17
N ARG A 164 6.45 24.12 -23.17
CA ARG A 164 7.52 24.39 -24.15
C ARG A 164 7.11 24.08 -25.58
N HIS A 165 6.36 23.00 -25.80
CA HIS A 165 6.20 22.42 -27.15
C HIS A 165 4.76 22.34 -27.66
N LEU A 166 3.76 22.14 -26.78
CA LEU A 166 2.44 21.66 -27.18
C LEU A 166 1.31 22.67 -26.97
N VAL A 167 1.44 23.63 -26.05
CA VAL A 167 0.38 24.61 -25.73
C VAL A 167 0.79 26.04 -26.03
N GLN A 168 -0.20 26.90 -26.25
CA GLN A 168 -0.02 28.34 -26.49
C GLN A 168 0.35 29.06 -25.19
N GLU A 169 1.00 30.23 -25.31
CA GLU A 169 1.14 31.13 -24.16
C GLU A 169 -0.25 31.57 -23.66
N ASN A 170 -0.41 31.65 -22.34
CA ASN A 170 -1.68 31.96 -21.67
C ASN A 170 -2.81 30.94 -21.98
N CYS A 171 -2.47 29.67 -22.16
CA CYS A 171 -3.48 28.61 -22.23
C CYS A 171 -4.28 28.53 -20.93
N GLU A 172 -5.55 28.14 -21.04
CA GLU A 172 -6.29 27.68 -19.86
C GLU A 172 -5.72 26.33 -19.41
N ALA A 173 -5.70 26.05 -18.10
CA ALA A 173 -5.28 24.76 -17.57
C ALA A 173 -6.34 24.23 -16.60
N VAL A 174 -6.63 22.92 -16.67
CA VAL A 174 -7.48 22.20 -15.73
C VAL A 174 -6.74 20.93 -15.26
N PRO A 175 -6.30 20.88 -13.99
CA PRO A 175 -6.42 21.93 -12.99
C PRO A 175 -5.59 23.17 -13.33
N HIS A 176 -5.99 24.32 -12.79
CA HIS A 176 -5.29 25.60 -12.95
C HIS A 176 -4.07 25.69 -12.03
N ARG A 177 -4.21 25.24 -10.79
CA ARG A 177 -3.15 25.29 -9.77
C ARG A 177 -3.30 24.13 -8.79
N ALA A 178 -2.17 23.62 -8.29
CA ALA A 178 -2.13 22.75 -7.12
C ALA A 178 -1.45 23.46 -5.94
N THR A 179 -1.82 23.09 -4.71
CA THR A 179 -1.08 23.47 -3.49
C THR A 179 -0.81 22.25 -2.63
N VAL A 180 0.46 22.03 -2.27
CA VAL A 180 0.87 21.00 -1.31
C VAL A 180 0.89 21.60 0.09
N TYR A 181 0.25 20.92 1.03
CA TYR A 181 0.14 21.29 2.43
C TYR A 181 0.92 20.33 3.31
N ALA A 182 1.42 20.83 4.44
CA ALA A 182 2.08 20.03 5.45
C ALA A 182 1.59 20.39 6.86
N GLN A 183 1.55 19.39 7.74
CA GLN A 183 1.30 19.55 9.16
C GLN A 183 2.31 18.74 9.96
N LEU A 184 3.02 19.41 10.87
CA LEU A 184 4.00 18.78 11.75
C LEU A 184 3.28 18.17 12.95
N VAL A 185 3.59 16.91 13.27
CA VAL A 185 2.98 16.18 14.39
C VAL A 185 4.01 15.41 15.22
N GLU A 186 3.68 15.22 16.50
CA GLU A 186 4.26 14.17 17.35
C GLU A 186 3.37 12.94 17.25
N SER A 187 3.91 11.77 16.97
CA SER A 187 3.14 10.52 16.94
C SER A 187 4.01 9.33 17.21
N ARG A 188 3.83 8.69 18.37
CA ARG A 188 4.55 7.45 18.70
C ARG A 188 4.20 6.33 17.73
N ARG A 189 2.92 6.21 17.33
CA ARG A 189 2.45 5.19 16.39
C ARG A 189 3.11 5.35 15.03
N MET A 190 3.08 6.56 14.45
CA MET A 190 3.65 6.76 13.12
C MET A 190 5.18 6.73 13.15
N TRP A 191 5.80 7.29 14.19
CA TRP A 191 7.26 7.24 14.35
C TRP A 191 7.78 5.80 14.51
N SER A 192 6.96 4.88 15.04
CA SER A 192 7.32 3.45 15.13
C SER A 192 7.41 2.78 13.76
N TRP A 193 6.88 3.36 12.70
CA TRP A 193 7.07 2.88 11.32
C TRP A 193 8.41 3.27 10.71
N ASN A 194 9.17 4.14 11.39
CA ASN A 194 10.48 4.62 10.95
C ASN A 194 11.61 4.27 11.92
N LYS A 195 11.36 4.18 13.23
CA LYS A 195 12.40 3.89 14.22
C LYS A 195 12.10 2.61 14.96
N LEU A 196 13.12 1.79 15.21
CA LEU A 196 13.03 0.70 16.18
C LEU A 196 13.16 1.30 17.58
N PHE A 197 12.17 1.06 18.43
CA PHE A 197 12.18 1.43 19.83
C PHE A 197 12.86 0.35 20.67
N PRO A 198 13.35 0.70 21.87
CA PRO A 198 13.83 -0.29 22.81
C PRO A 198 12.73 -1.30 23.17
N VAL A 199 12.99 -2.59 22.93
CA VAL A 199 12.06 -3.69 23.19
C VAL A 199 12.34 -4.26 24.57
N ARG A 200 11.35 -4.26 25.46
CA ARG A 200 11.50 -4.72 26.85
C ARG A 200 11.13 -6.19 26.98
N VAL A 201 11.90 -6.92 27.78
CA VAL A 201 11.70 -8.35 28.05
C VAL A 201 11.87 -8.61 29.53
N GLN A 202 10.85 -9.14 30.19
CA GLN A 202 10.96 -9.57 31.58
C GLN A 202 11.61 -10.96 31.65
N THR A 203 12.72 -11.08 32.38
CA THR A 203 13.47 -12.35 32.53
C THR A 203 13.50 -12.79 33.99
N GLY A 204 13.95 -14.02 34.27
CA GLY A 204 14.18 -14.50 35.64
C GLY A 204 15.21 -13.67 36.43
N HIS A 205 16.03 -12.86 35.75
CA HIS A 205 17.06 -12.01 36.33
C HIS A 205 16.68 -10.51 36.33
N GLY A 206 15.45 -10.16 35.98
CA GLY A 206 14.94 -8.79 35.88
C GLY A 206 14.60 -8.37 34.45
N GLU A 207 14.30 -7.08 34.27
CA GLU A 207 14.01 -6.50 32.95
C GLU A 207 15.29 -6.39 32.12
N GLN A 208 15.26 -6.96 30.92
CA GLN A 208 16.25 -6.76 29.86
C GLN A 208 15.66 -5.85 28.79
N VAL A 209 16.52 -5.09 28.12
CA VAL A 209 16.11 -4.15 27.07
C VAL A 209 16.95 -4.38 25.83
N ILE A 210 16.30 -4.75 24.73
CA ILE A 210 16.93 -4.82 23.41
C ILE A 210 16.91 -3.42 22.83
N ILE A 211 18.10 -2.84 22.62
CA ILE A 211 18.27 -1.49 22.09
C ILE A 211 18.56 -1.50 20.58
N PRO A 212 18.10 -0.47 19.84
CA PRO A 212 18.46 -0.31 18.44
C PRO A 212 19.95 0.07 18.28
N PRO A 213 20.59 -0.28 17.15
CA PRO A 213 21.90 0.27 16.79
C PRO A 213 21.85 1.81 16.64
N LEU A 214 22.91 2.50 17.06
CA LEU A 214 23.01 3.97 16.99
C LEU A 214 22.81 4.55 15.58
N GLU A 215 23.28 3.85 14.55
CA GLU A 215 23.06 4.21 13.14
C GLU A 215 21.57 4.19 12.77
N LEU A 216 20.77 3.32 13.37
CA LEU A 216 19.33 3.24 13.14
C LEU A 216 18.61 4.45 13.73
N GLU A 217 19.03 4.89 14.92
CA GLU A 217 18.53 6.09 15.57
C GLU A 217 18.83 7.34 14.72
N ARG A 218 20.02 7.39 14.11
CA ARG A 218 20.48 8.52 13.28
C ARG A 218 20.01 8.50 11.83
N CYS A 219 19.60 7.34 11.32
CA CYS A 219 19.21 7.17 9.92
C CYS A 219 18.00 8.04 9.56
N PRO A 220 17.99 8.74 8.41
CA PRO A 220 16.84 9.54 7.99
C PRO A 220 15.59 8.72 7.64
N GLY A 221 15.74 7.42 7.39
CA GLY A 221 14.67 6.53 6.95
C GLY A 221 14.77 6.15 5.48
N ALA A 222 13.74 5.46 4.98
CA ALA A 222 13.60 5.18 3.55
C ALA A 222 13.26 6.48 2.78
N PRO A 223 13.92 6.78 1.64
CA PRO A 223 13.61 7.92 0.79
C PRO A 223 12.39 7.63 -0.09
N SER A 224 11.24 7.36 0.52
CA SER A 224 9.96 7.17 -0.15
C SER A 224 8.83 7.70 0.72
N VAL A 225 7.72 8.13 0.14
CA VAL A 225 6.51 8.43 0.92
C VAL A 225 6.00 7.18 1.63
N TYR A 226 5.27 7.36 2.73
CA TYR A 226 4.33 6.36 3.20
C TYR A 226 2.91 6.87 3.01
N ASP A 227 2.30 6.41 1.94
CA ASP A 227 0.91 6.68 1.54
C ASP A 227 -0.02 5.81 2.39
N ILE A 228 -0.96 6.45 3.10
CA ILE A 228 -1.99 5.78 3.89
C ILE A 228 -3.34 6.51 3.78
N GLN A 229 -4.44 5.80 4.03
CA GLN A 229 -5.75 6.39 4.31
C GLN A 229 -5.73 7.06 5.70
N LEU A 230 -5.14 8.25 5.76
CA LEU A 230 -4.85 8.97 7.00
C LEU A 230 -6.12 9.31 7.81
N ASN A 231 -7.28 9.35 7.16
CA ASN A 231 -8.59 9.45 7.82
C ASN A 231 -8.91 8.32 8.80
N GLN A 232 -8.24 7.16 8.68
CA GLN A 232 -8.39 6.03 9.61
C GLN A 232 -7.40 6.07 10.79
N VAL A 233 -6.49 7.04 10.83
CA VAL A 233 -5.61 7.25 11.98
C VAL A 233 -6.39 8.00 13.07
N SER A 234 -6.45 7.43 14.27
CA SER A 234 -7.14 8.06 15.40
C SER A 234 -6.47 9.39 15.78
N PRO A 235 -7.24 10.46 16.05
CA PRO A 235 -6.70 11.70 16.62
C PRO A 235 -5.94 11.52 17.93
N THR A 236 -6.16 10.41 18.65
CA THR A 236 -5.40 10.09 19.87
C THR A 236 -3.98 9.62 19.60
N ASP A 237 -3.69 9.20 18.37
CA ASP A 237 -2.39 8.63 17.99
C ASP A 237 -1.36 9.70 17.60
N PHE A 238 -1.77 10.98 17.54
CA PHE A 238 -0.88 12.08 17.22
C PHE A 238 -1.27 13.38 17.92
N THR A 239 -0.31 14.29 18.06
CA THR A 239 -0.53 15.66 18.55
C THR A 239 -0.05 16.63 17.48
N ALA A 240 -0.93 17.50 17.01
CA ALA A 240 -0.57 18.56 16.06
C ALA A 240 0.39 19.57 16.71
N LEU A 241 1.55 19.76 16.11
CA LEU A 241 2.57 20.71 16.54
C LEU A 241 2.54 21.99 15.70
N SER A 242 1.90 22.00 14.53
CA SER A 242 1.72 23.18 13.70
C SER A 242 0.29 23.28 13.16
N ASP A 243 -0.08 24.47 12.72
CA ASP A 243 -1.18 24.64 11.78
C ASP A 243 -0.87 23.92 10.46
N VAL A 244 -1.89 23.80 9.60
CA VAL A 244 -1.72 23.35 8.22
C VAL A 244 -1.02 24.45 7.43
N MET A 245 0.16 24.14 6.88
CA MET A 245 0.99 25.10 6.17
C MET A 245 0.95 24.85 4.65
N PRO A 246 0.60 25.85 3.82
CA PRO A 246 0.74 25.74 2.36
C PRO A 246 2.22 25.85 1.99
N MET A 247 2.84 24.74 1.65
CA MET A 247 4.29 24.63 1.46
C MET A 247 4.71 25.21 0.12
N PHE A 248 4.12 24.74 -0.97
CA PHE A 248 4.35 25.26 -2.32
C PHE A 248 3.12 25.06 -3.21
N SER A 249 3.06 25.85 -4.27
CA SER A 249 2.00 25.76 -5.27
C SER A 249 2.59 25.70 -6.67
N VAL A 250 1.93 24.96 -7.56
CA VAL A 250 2.29 24.85 -8.97
C VAL A 250 1.18 25.49 -9.79
N ASP A 251 1.50 26.53 -10.56
CA ASP A 251 0.57 27.18 -11.49
C ASP A 251 0.69 26.51 -12.87
N PHE A 252 -0.27 25.63 -13.18
CA PHE A 252 -0.27 24.82 -14.39
C PHE A 252 -0.66 25.60 -15.64
N SER A 253 -1.19 26.82 -15.50
CA SER A 253 -1.50 27.71 -16.63
C SER A 253 -0.27 28.43 -17.19
N LYS A 254 0.87 28.33 -16.50
CA LYS A 254 2.15 28.92 -16.88
C LYS A 254 3.23 27.85 -17.03
N GLN A 255 4.37 28.25 -17.59
CA GLN A 255 5.53 27.38 -17.71
C GLN A 255 5.92 26.78 -16.34
N VAL A 256 5.78 25.46 -16.23
CA VAL A 256 6.22 24.66 -15.09
C VAL A 256 7.71 24.32 -15.23
N SER A 257 8.39 24.15 -14.09
CA SER A 257 9.79 23.71 -14.01
C SER A 257 9.85 22.39 -13.25
N SER A 258 10.60 21.43 -13.78
CA SER A 258 10.94 20.16 -13.11
C SER A 258 12.21 20.25 -12.24
N SER A 259 12.84 21.43 -12.20
CA SER A 259 14.08 21.61 -11.41
C SER A 259 13.82 21.48 -9.91
N ALA A 260 14.77 20.85 -9.21
CA ALA A 260 14.72 20.73 -7.76
C ALA A 260 14.61 22.10 -7.07
N ALA A 261 13.76 22.17 -6.05
CA ALA A 261 13.52 23.38 -5.28
C ALA A 261 13.28 23.09 -3.79
N CYS A 262 13.37 24.14 -2.99
CA CYS A 262 13.16 24.10 -1.55
C CYS A 262 12.30 25.30 -1.13
N HIS A 263 11.24 25.03 -0.37
CA HIS A 263 10.27 26.02 0.09
C HIS A 263 10.23 26.02 1.61
N SER A 264 10.59 27.17 2.20
CA SER A 264 10.57 27.35 3.65
C SER A 264 9.29 28.03 4.11
N ARG A 265 8.71 27.55 5.20
CA ARG A 265 7.58 28.15 5.90
C ARG A 265 7.90 28.33 7.37
N GLN A 266 7.82 29.58 7.82
CA GLN A 266 7.94 29.94 9.22
C GLN A 266 6.62 29.62 9.92
N PHE A 267 6.69 29.01 11.10
CA PHE A 267 5.55 28.77 11.97
C PHE A 267 5.95 28.86 13.43
N GLU A 268 4.94 28.96 14.30
CA GLU A 268 5.09 28.85 15.75
C GLU A 268 4.39 27.57 16.20
N PRO A 269 5.05 26.68 16.96
CA PRO A 269 4.42 25.44 17.38
C PRO A 269 3.17 25.70 18.24
N LEU A 270 2.09 24.98 17.92
CA LEU A 270 0.83 25.03 18.65
C LEU A 270 0.95 24.41 20.05
N ALA A 271 1.84 23.43 20.20
CA ALA A 271 2.14 22.74 21.43
C ALA A 271 3.64 22.44 21.54
N SER A 272 4.11 22.21 22.77
CA SER A 272 5.46 21.69 23.00
C SER A 272 5.43 20.17 22.86
N GLY A 273 6.44 19.60 22.22
CA GLY A 273 6.48 18.17 21.91
C GLY A 273 7.74 17.79 21.12
N ARG A 274 7.71 16.64 20.46
CA ARG A 274 8.75 16.15 19.55
C ARG A 274 8.29 16.24 18.11
N ALA A 275 8.95 17.08 17.33
CA ALA A 275 8.80 17.10 15.89
C ALA A 275 9.33 15.79 15.30
N GLN A 276 8.44 14.94 14.77
CA GLN A 276 8.78 13.61 14.28
C GLN A 276 8.27 13.39 12.86
N VAL A 277 6.98 13.62 12.65
CA VAL A 277 6.26 13.23 11.43
C VAL A 277 5.68 14.47 10.77
N VAL A 278 5.73 14.50 9.44
CA VAL A 278 5.07 15.51 8.62
C VAL A 278 3.96 14.82 7.84
N LEU A 279 2.72 15.15 8.17
CA LEU A 279 1.54 14.76 7.41
C LEU A 279 1.40 15.73 6.24
N SER A 280 1.17 15.21 5.04
CA SER A 280 1.12 16.04 3.83
C SER A 280 0.02 15.56 2.90
N TRP A 281 -0.57 16.51 2.17
CA TRP A 281 -1.61 16.27 1.17
C TRP A 281 -1.64 17.48 0.23
N TRP A 282 -2.48 17.44 -0.79
CA TRP A 282 -2.60 18.54 -1.73
C TRP A 282 -4.06 18.85 -2.05
N ASP A 283 -4.28 20.04 -2.62
CA ASP A 283 -5.51 20.39 -3.32
C ASP A 283 -5.19 20.82 -4.75
N ILE A 284 -6.20 20.74 -5.62
CA ILE A 284 -6.19 21.31 -6.95
C ILE A 284 -7.37 22.24 -7.14
N GLU A 285 -7.08 23.42 -7.66
CA GLU A 285 -8.04 24.43 -8.08
C GLU A 285 -8.28 24.26 -9.59
N MET A 286 -9.52 23.96 -9.96
CA MET A 286 -9.88 23.66 -11.36
C MET A 286 -10.06 24.92 -12.21
N ASP A 287 -10.19 26.08 -11.58
CA ASP A 287 -10.40 27.38 -12.22
C ASP A 287 -9.49 28.48 -11.64
N PRO A 288 -9.16 29.54 -12.42
CA PRO A 288 -8.31 30.64 -11.97
C PRO A 288 -8.77 31.34 -10.68
N GLU A 289 -10.08 31.38 -10.47
CA GLU A 289 -10.73 32.01 -9.34
C GLU A 289 -10.71 31.16 -8.06
N GLY A 290 -10.27 29.89 -8.15
CA GLY A 290 -10.16 28.97 -7.02
C GLY A 290 -11.50 28.60 -6.39
N LYS A 291 -12.60 28.65 -7.16
CA LYS A 291 -13.95 28.34 -6.65
C LYS A 291 -14.24 26.84 -6.70
N ILE A 292 -13.66 26.14 -7.66
CA ILE A 292 -13.85 24.71 -7.84
C ILE A 292 -12.59 24.01 -7.36
N LYS A 293 -12.66 23.33 -6.22
CA LYS A 293 -11.52 22.65 -5.61
C LYS A 293 -11.78 21.17 -5.37
N CYS A 294 -10.76 20.36 -5.58
CA CYS A 294 -10.68 18.98 -5.08
C CYS A 294 -9.54 18.92 -4.07
N THR A 295 -9.79 18.37 -2.88
CA THR A 295 -8.82 18.38 -1.77
C THR A 295 -8.66 16.99 -1.17
N MET A 296 -7.42 16.65 -0.82
CA MET A 296 -7.05 15.41 -0.14
C MET A 296 -6.84 15.65 1.36
N ALA A 297 -7.29 16.79 1.88
CA ALA A 297 -7.21 17.10 3.30
C ALA A 297 -7.95 16.04 4.14
N PRO A 298 -7.32 15.52 5.22
CA PRO A 298 -7.99 14.61 6.13
C PRO A 298 -9.08 15.35 6.94
N PHE A 299 -9.99 14.59 7.56
CA PHE A 299 -11.22 15.13 8.15
C PHE A 299 -11.01 16.26 9.17
N TRP A 300 -9.91 16.28 9.93
CA TRP A 300 -9.64 17.33 10.93
C TRP A 300 -9.13 18.64 10.30
N ALA A 301 -8.64 18.58 9.06
CA ALA A 301 -8.22 19.73 8.28
C ALA A 301 -9.27 20.13 7.22
N HIS A 302 -10.34 19.35 7.10
CA HIS A 302 -11.48 19.65 6.23
C HIS A 302 -12.45 20.61 6.92
N SER A 303 -13.05 21.54 6.18
CA SER A 303 -13.98 22.54 6.73
C SER A 303 -15.30 21.93 7.23
N ASP A 304 -15.72 20.81 6.64
CA ASP A 304 -16.91 20.04 7.04
C ASP A 304 -16.64 18.53 6.93
N PRO A 305 -16.48 17.81 8.05
CA PRO A 305 -16.20 16.37 8.04
C PRO A 305 -17.30 15.50 7.39
N GLU A 306 -18.55 15.97 7.33
CA GLU A 306 -19.67 15.21 6.72
C GLU A 306 -19.58 15.20 5.18
N GLU A 307 -18.89 16.18 4.59
CA GLU A 307 -18.68 16.32 3.15
C GLU A 307 -17.40 15.62 2.67
N LEU A 308 -16.81 14.74 3.49
CA LEU A 308 -15.55 14.07 3.16
C LEU A 308 -15.75 13.09 1.99
N GLN A 309 -14.86 13.19 0.99
CA GLN A 309 -14.93 12.40 -0.23
C GLN A 309 -13.87 11.30 -0.19
N TRP A 310 -14.30 10.04 -0.19
CA TRP A 310 -13.41 8.88 -0.20
C TRP A 310 -12.95 8.53 -1.62
N ARG A 311 -11.68 8.13 -1.74
CA ARG A 311 -11.02 7.58 -2.93
C ARG A 311 -9.78 6.79 -2.48
N ASP A 312 -9.21 5.96 -3.34
CA ASP A 312 -8.02 5.15 -3.02
C ASP A 312 -6.81 5.47 -3.92
N HIS A 313 -7.05 5.88 -5.17
CA HIS A 313 -5.97 6.30 -6.08
C HIS A 313 -5.21 7.55 -5.58
N TRP A 314 -5.86 8.38 -4.77
CA TRP A 314 -5.23 9.46 -4.02
C TRP A 314 -5.56 9.33 -2.54
N MET A 315 -4.53 9.39 -1.71
CA MET A 315 -4.67 9.38 -0.26
C MET A 315 -3.88 10.53 0.37
N GLN A 316 -3.25 10.30 1.52
CA GLN A 316 -2.41 11.28 2.18
C GLN A 316 -1.01 10.70 2.44
N CYS A 317 -0.03 11.59 2.61
CA CYS A 317 1.35 11.24 2.81
C CYS A 317 1.76 11.32 4.29
N VAL A 318 2.56 10.36 4.73
CA VAL A 318 3.34 10.42 5.96
C VAL A 318 4.83 10.49 5.59
N TYR A 319 5.47 11.59 5.98
CA TYR A 319 6.93 11.76 5.90
C TYR A 319 7.55 11.78 7.30
N PHE A 320 8.80 11.37 7.37
CA PHE A 320 9.58 11.36 8.61
C PHE A 320 10.66 12.43 8.54
N LEU A 321 10.80 13.22 9.61
CA LEU A 321 11.97 14.09 9.73
C LEU A 321 13.23 13.23 9.87
N PRO A 322 14.39 13.68 9.34
CA PRO A 322 15.64 12.92 9.44
C PRO A 322 16.00 12.55 10.87
N GLN A 323 15.70 13.44 11.82
CA GLN A 323 15.87 13.27 13.26
C GLN A 323 14.67 13.89 13.98
N GLU A 324 14.29 13.32 15.13
CA GLU A 324 13.30 13.96 15.99
C GLU A 324 13.94 15.12 16.77
N GLU A 325 13.23 16.23 16.90
CA GLU A 325 13.71 17.39 17.66
C GLU A 325 12.64 17.91 18.63
N PRO A 326 13.03 18.32 19.86
CA PRO A 326 12.09 18.95 20.77
C PRO A 326 11.71 20.34 20.25
N VAL A 327 10.41 20.63 20.24
CA VAL A 327 9.83 21.93 19.90
C VAL A 327 9.13 22.52 21.12
N VAL A 328 9.17 23.84 21.23
CA VAL A 328 8.55 24.59 22.33
C VAL A 328 7.46 25.48 21.76
N GLN A 329 6.29 25.46 22.39
CA GLN A 329 5.16 26.31 22.03
C GLN A 329 5.57 27.78 21.98
N GLY A 330 5.23 28.47 20.90
CA GLY A 330 5.56 29.89 20.67
C GLY A 330 7.02 30.18 20.28
N SER A 331 7.88 29.16 20.16
CA SER A 331 9.19 29.35 19.52
C SER A 331 9.04 29.46 18.00
N SER A 332 9.88 30.25 17.32
CA SER A 332 9.79 30.34 15.85
C SER A 332 10.66 29.28 15.19
N LEU A 333 10.06 28.49 14.30
CA LEU A 333 10.72 27.43 13.54
C LEU A 333 10.41 27.55 12.04
N PHE A 334 11.22 26.89 11.22
CA PHE A 334 11.04 26.81 9.78
C PHE A 334 10.89 25.35 9.36
N LEU A 335 9.74 25.00 8.76
CA LEU A 335 9.58 23.75 8.03
C LEU A 335 10.01 23.98 6.59
N LEU A 336 10.83 23.10 6.04
CA LEU A 336 11.29 23.15 4.66
C LEU A 336 10.72 21.95 3.90
N ALA A 337 9.98 22.21 2.83
CA ALA A 337 9.59 21.22 1.83
C ALA A 337 10.59 21.26 0.68
N HIS A 338 11.25 20.13 0.43
CA HIS A 338 12.16 19.95 -0.69
C HIS A 338 11.49 19.06 -1.72
N HIS A 339 11.73 19.33 -2.99
CA HIS A 339 11.33 18.42 -4.05
C HIS A 339 12.34 18.42 -5.20
N ASP A 340 12.38 17.32 -5.94
CA ASP A 340 12.98 17.24 -7.27
C ASP A 340 11.86 17.15 -8.33
N ASP A 341 12.09 16.44 -9.42
CA ASP A 341 11.14 16.21 -10.51
C ASP A 341 10.02 15.21 -10.17
N TYR A 342 10.21 14.35 -9.14
CA TYR A 342 9.28 13.28 -8.76
C TYR A 342 9.00 13.15 -7.26
N CYS A 343 9.92 13.58 -6.39
CA CYS A 343 9.92 13.20 -4.98
C CYS A 343 9.81 14.41 -4.06
N VAL A 344 9.11 14.26 -2.93
CA VAL A 344 9.07 15.25 -1.84
C VAL A 344 9.79 14.72 -0.58
N TRP A 345 10.42 15.63 0.17
CA TRP A 345 10.90 15.35 1.53
C TRP A 345 10.95 16.61 2.40
N TYR A 346 11.05 16.42 3.71
CA TYR A 346 10.94 17.52 4.69
C TYR A 346 12.14 17.60 5.62
N SER A 347 12.44 18.81 6.08
CA SER A 347 13.41 19.06 7.15
C SER A 347 12.97 20.23 8.03
N LEU A 348 13.42 20.25 9.29
CA LEU A 348 13.12 21.32 10.25
C LEU A 348 14.38 22.15 10.52
N GLN A 349 14.23 23.48 10.63
CA GLN A 349 15.33 24.39 10.98
C GLN A 349 14.90 25.42 12.03
N LYS A 350 15.85 25.83 12.89
CA LYS A 350 15.65 26.87 13.92
C LYS A 350 16.01 28.27 13.44
N THR A 351 16.89 28.38 12.45
CA THR A 351 17.31 29.66 11.86
C THR A 351 16.76 29.80 10.45
N SER A 352 16.51 31.04 10.03
CA SER A 352 16.11 31.32 8.65
C SER A 352 17.20 30.81 7.69
N PRO A 353 16.84 30.07 6.62
CA PRO A 353 17.83 29.65 5.64
C PRO A 353 18.50 30.87 5.01
N GLU A 354 19.84 30.87 4.92
CA GLU A 354 20.57 31.94 4.24
C GLU A 354 20.10 32.02 2.78
N LYS A 355 19.78 33.24 2.29
CA LYS A 355 19.31 33.49 0.92
C LYS A 355 20.28 33.04 -0.21
N ASN A 356 21.46 32.50 0.13
CA ASN A 356 22.56 32.26 -0.81
C ASN A 356 22.92 30.79 -1.09
N GLY A 357 22.15 29.81 -0.61
CA GLY A 357 22.35 28.40 -0.98
C GLY A 357 21.38 27.94 -2.07
N ARG A 358 21.64 28.18 -3.36
CA ARG A 358 20.85 27.62 -4.49
C ARG A 358 20.94 26.10 -4.62
N VAL A 359 21.58 25.40 -3.67
CA VAL A 359 21.75 23.95 -3.70
C VAL A 359 20.80 23.37 -2.67
N SER A 360 19.66 22.85 -3.14
CA SER A 360 18.84 21.96 -2.33
C SER A 360 19.73 20.78 -1.92
N PRO A 361 19.87 20.48 -0.61
CA PRO A 361 20.67 19.34 -0.19
C PRO A 361 20.10 18.07 -0.84
N PRO A 362 20.95 17.11 -1.27
CA PRO A 362 20.45 15.87 -1.83
C PRO A 362 19.54 15.17 -0.83
N ARG A 363 18.49 14.50 -1.33
CA ARG A 363 17.55 13.73 -0.52
C ARG A 363 18.33 12.73 0.36
N PRO A 364 18.16 12.76 1.70
CA PRO A 364 18.80 11.79 2.58
C PRO A 364 18.35 10.36 2.24
N VAL A 365 19.26 9.39 2.34
CA VAL A 365 18.99 7.98 2.05
C VAL A 365 19.27 7.12 3.28
N CYS A 366 18.71 5.91 3.30
CA CYS A 366 18.97 4.94 4.36
C CYS A 366 20.45 4.52 4.36
N ASP A 367 21.11 4.67 5.51
CA ASP A 367 22.49 4.25 5.75
C ASP A 367 22.61 3.15 6.83
N CYS A 368 21.50 2.76 7.46
CA CYS A 368 21.47 1.75 8.52
C CYS A 368 21.06 0.34 8.07
N GLN A 369 20.69 0.15 6.80
CA GLN A 369 20.17 -1.09 6.17
C GLN A 369 18.73 -1.48 6.55
N ALA A 370 18.24 -1.15 7.74
CA ALA A 370 16.91 -1.61 8.16
C ALA A 370 15.78 -1.09 7.28
N HIS A 371 15.79 0.19 6.86
CA HIS A 371 14.75 0.74 5.99
C HIS A 371 14.78 0.21 4.55
N LEU A 372 15.79 -0.58 4.19
CA LEU A 372 15.84 -1.32 2.92
C LEU A 372 15.25 -2.73 3.04
N LEU A 373 15.05 -3.22 4.26
CA LEU A 373 14.64 -4.60 4.56
C LEU A 373 13.27 -4.66 5.22
N TRP A 374 13.03 -3.80 6.21
CA TRP A 374 11.76 -3.72 6.92
C TRP A 374 10.88 -2.65 6.29
N THR A 375 9.69 -3.06 5.87
CA THR A 375 8.62 -2.16 5.44
C THR A 375 8.08 -1.35 6.63
N ARG A 376 7.32 -0.30 6.36
CA ARG A 376 6.71 0.56 7.41
C ARG A 376 5.81 -0.26 8.36
N PRO A 377 4.91 -1.13 7.87
CA PRO A 377 4.15 -2.04 8.73
C PRO A 377 5.06 -2.98 9.53
N ARG A 378 6.15 -3.50 8.96
CA ARG A 378 7.08 -4.37 9.68
C ARG A 378 7.80 -3.66 10.83
N PHE A 379 8.21 -2.41 10.64
CA PHE A 379 8.72 -1.57 11.73
C PHE A 379 7.66 -1.41 12.84
N GLY A 380 6.40 -1.15 12.47
CA GLY A 380 5.28 -1.12 13.42
C GLY A 380 5.12 -2.44 14.19
N GLU A 381 5.23 -3.57 13.48
CA GLU A 381 5.08 -4.92 14.03
C GLU A 381 6.14 -5.26 15.07
N ILE A 382 7.41 -4.96 14.77
CA ILE A 382 8.54 -5.21 15.67
C ILE A 382 8.43 -4.32 16.92
N ASN A 383 7.89 -3.11 16.77
CA ASN A 383 7.67 -2.17 17.87
C ASN A 383 6.42 -2.46 18.71
N ASP A 384 5.60 -3.43 18.33
CA ASP A 384 4.43 -3.83 19.09
C ASP A 384 4.85 -4.65 20.33
N GLN A 385 4.88 -3.97 21.47
CA GLN A 385 5.28 -4.57 22.74
C GLN A 385 4.28 -5.61 23.24
N ASP A 386 2.98 -5.46 22.94
CA ASP A 386 1.95 -6.43 23.32
C ASP A 386 2.10 -7.72 22.51
N ARG A 387 2.38 -7.59 21.20
CA ARG A 387 2.75 -8.72 20.34
C ARG A 387 4.01 -9.40 20.88
N THR A 388 5.05 -8.63 21.21
CA THR A 388 6.29 -9.17 21.76
C THR A 388 6.04 -9.95 23.05
N GLU A 389 5.24 -9.44 23.98
CA GLU A 389 4.95 -10.14 25.25
C GLU A 389 4.19 -11.46 25.01
N ARG A 390 3.32 -11.55 23.99
CA ARG A 390 2.69 -12.83 23.61
C ARG A 390 3.71 -13.87 23.19
N TYR A 391 4.69 -13.50 22.35
CA TYR A 391 5.78 -14.41 21.97
C TYR A 391 6.68 -14.75 23.15
N VAL A 392 6.99 -13.78 24.02
CA VAL A 392 7.75 -14.03 25.25
C VAL A 392 7.04 -15.05 26.14
N GLN A 393 5.72 -14.90 26.34
CA GLN A 393 4.94 -15.83 27.15
C GLN A 393 4.86 -17.23 26.51
N ALA A 394 4.73 -17.31 25.19
CA ALA A 394 4.76 -18.57 24.47
C ALA A 394 6.13 -19.25 24.60
N LEU A 395 7.22 -18.50 24.43
CA LEU A 395 8.59 -18.98 24.62
C LEU A 395 8.84 -19.49 26.04
N ARG A 396 8.39 -18.78 27.08
CA ARG A 396 8.48 -19.24 28.48
C ARG A 396 7.81 -20.59 28.72
N THR A 397 6.76 -20.91 27.94
CA THR A 397 6.01 -22.16 28.08
C THR A 397 6.76 -23.34 27.47
N VAL A 398 7.55 -23.12 26.42
CA VAL A 398 8.20 -24.19 25.64
C VAL A 398 9.71 -24.30 25.87
N LEU A 399 10.37 -23.23 26.32
CA LEU A 399 11.79 -23.21 26.61
C LEU A 399 12.13 -24.06 27.84
N LYS A 400 13.19 -24.85 27.70
CA LYS A 400 13.83 -25.62 28.77
C LYS A 400 15.28 -25.14 28.93
N PRO A 401 15.91 -25.35 30.09
CA PRO A 401 17.31 -24.93 30.30
C PRO A 401 18.31 -25.52 29.31
N ASP A 402 18.02 -26.70 28.74
CA ASP A 402 18.82 -27.39 27.73
C ASP A 402 18.31 -27.15 26.30
N SER A 403 17.49 -26.11 26.07
CA SER A 403 16.93 -25.82 24.76
C SER A 403 17.98 -25.31 23.77
N VAL A 404 18.14 -26.04 22.67
CA VAL A 404 18.87 -25.63 21.46
C VAL A 404 17.85 -25.08 20.47
N CYS A 405 17.88 -23.78 20.27
CA CYS A 405 16.87 -23.04 19.50
C CYS A 405 17.35 -22.76 18.08
N LEU A 406 16.47 -22.98 17.10
CA LEU A 406 16.67 -22.51 15.72
C LEU A 406 15.55 -21.52 15.38
N CYS A 407 15.90 -20.26 15.14
CA CYS A 407 14.98 -19.20 14.78
C CYS A 407 14.93 -19.03 13.25
N VAL A 408 13.72 -19.02 12.69
CA VAL A 408 13.46 -18.92 11.25
C VAL A 408 12.38 -17.88 11.00
N SER A 409 12.79 -16.63 10.75
CA SER A 409 11.98 -15.51 10.28
C SER A 409 12.93 -14.37 9.93
N ASP A 410 12.74 -13.74 8.77
CA ASP A 410 13.67 -12.71 8.28
C ASP A 410 13.68 -11.50 9.23
N GLY A 411 14.87 -11.11 9.71
CA GLY A 411 15.03 -9.91 10.53
C GLY A 411 14.21 -9.95 11.82
N SER A 412 14.10 -11.14 12.44
CA SER A 412 13.29 -11.37 13.63
C SER A 412 14.07 -11.17 14.93
N LEU A 413 13.43 -10.57 15.94
CA LEU A 413 14.02 -10.44 17.29
C LEU A 413 13.82 -11.69 18.16
N LEU A 414 13.11 -12.72 17.69
CA LEU A 414 12.80 -13.92 18.50
C LEU A 414 14.06 -14.64 19.01
N SER A 415 15.17 -14.59 18.26
CA SER A 415 16.45 -15.17 18.69
C SER A 415 17.03 -14.47 19.92
N LEU A 416 16.91 -13.15 20.02
CA LEU A 416 17.27 -12.39 21.22
C LEU A 416 16.35 -12.71 22.39
N LEU A 417 15.05 -12.84 22.13
CA LEU A 417 14.09 -13.22 23.18
C LEU A 417 14.40 -14.60 23.74
N ALA A 418 14.65 -15.59 22.87
CA ALA A 418 15.01 -16.95 23.28
C ALA A 418 16.30 -16.96 24.14
N HIS A 419 17.31 -16.18 23.73
CA HIS A 419 18.54 -16.02 24.51
C HIS A 419 18.28 -15.43 25.90
N HIS A 420 17.57 -14.30 25.98
CA HIS A 420 17.29 -13.63 27.26
C HIS A 420 16.39 -14.45 28.19
N LEU A 421 15.59 -15.37 27.65
CA LEU A 421 14.74 -16.28 28.41
C LEU A 421 15.46 -17.56 28.86
N GLY A 422 16.74 -17.74 28.51
CA GLY A 422 17.60 -18.81 29.05
C GLY A 422 17.75 -20.03 28.15
N ALA A 423 17.64 -19.89 26.83
CA ALA A 423 18.08 -20.93 25.90
C ALA A 423 19.60 -21.20 26.03
N GLU A 424 20.00 -22.47 25.98
CA GLU A 424 21.42 -22.88 26.08
C GLU A 424 22.21 -22.41 24.86
N GLN A 425 21.65 -22.63 23.67
CA GLN A 425 22.24 -22.20 22.40
C GLN A 425 21.14 -21.70 21.46
N VAL A 426 21.43 -20.61 20.73
CA VAL A 426 20.49 -20.01 19.79
C VAL A 426 21.16 -19.82 18.43
N PHE A 427 20.53 -20.41 17.42
CA PHE A 427 20.83 -20.22 16.01
C PHE A 427 19.71 -19.43 15.35
N THR A 428 20.04 -18.61 14.36
CA THR A 428 19.04 -17.91 13.54
C THR A 428 19.45 -17.93 12.08
N ILE A 429 18.49 -18.11 11.17
CA ILE A 429 18.74 -18.13 9.74
C ILE A 429 18.42 -16.77 9.13
N GLU A 430 19.36 -16.20 8.40
CA GLU A 430 19.17 -14.98 7.61
C GLU A 430 19.58 -15.26 6.16
N SER A 431 18.59 -15.39 5.27
CA SER A 431 18.81 -15.85 3.89
C SER A 431 19.50 -14.81 3.00
N SER A 432 19.45 -13.52 3.37
CA SER A 432 20.07 -12.43 2.62
C SER A 432 21.26 -11.83 3.37
N ALA A 433 22.32 -11.52 2.62
CA ALA A 433 23.51 -10.87 3.16
C ALA A 433 23.21 -9.51 3.83
N ALA A 434 22.18 -8.80 3.35
CA ALA A 434 21.74 -7.54 3.94
C ALA A 434 21.10 -7.76 5.31
N SER A 435 20.19 -8.73 5.43
CA SER A 435 19.54 -9.05 6.72
C SER A 435 20.53 -9.63 7.72
N HIS A 436 21.44 -10.50 7.27
CA HIS A 436 22.54 -11.00 8.11
C HIS A 436 23.38 -9.85 8.71
N ARG A 437 23.77 -8.86 7.90
CA ARG A 437 24.52 -7.69 8.40
C ARG A 437 23.72 -6.86 9.40
N LEU A 438 22.43 -6.64 9.14
CA LEU A 438 21.55 -5.90 10.05
C LEU A 438 21.42 -6.62 11.40
N MET A 439 21.11 -7.90 11.40
CA MET A 439 20.97 -8.69 12.63
C MET A 439 22.28 -8.75 13.42
N LYS A 440 23.42 -8.89 12.74
CA LYS A 440 24.73 -8.83 13.39
C LYS A 440 24.99 -7.48 14.07
N LYS A 441 24.56 -6.37 13.47
CA LYS A 441 24.65 -5.03 14.07
C LYS A 441 23.76 -4.90 15.30
N ILE A 442 22.54 -5.43 15.25
CA ILE A 442 21.62 -5.47 16.39
C ILE A 442 22.21 -6.32 17.52
N PHE A 443 22.75 -7.50 17.23
CA PHE A 443 23.33 -8.37 18.25
C PHE A 443 24.56 -7.74 18.90
N LYS A 444 25.42 -7.11 18.11
CA LYS A 444 26.57 -6.36 18.62
C LYS A 444 26.17 -5.18 19.50
N ALA A 445 25.10 -4.46 19.14
CA ALA A 445 24.59 -3.35 19.96
C ALA A 445 24.04 -3.83 21.32
N ASN A 446 23.67 -5.11 21.41
CA ASN A 446 23.08 -5.73 22.60
C ASN A 446 24.04 -6.70 23.32
N HIS A 447 25.32 -6.77 22.91
CA HIS A 447 26.36 -7.61 23.52
C HIS A 447 26.05 -9.12 23.54
N VAL A 448 25.41 -9.62 22.47
CA VAL A 448 25.02 -11.04 22.31
C VAL A 448 25.60 -11.68 21.04
N GLU A 449 26.58 -11.04 20.40
CA GLU A 449 27.20 -11.52 19.16
C GLU A 449 27.86 -12.90 19.27
N ASP A 450 28.35 -13.26 20.46
CA ASP A 450 28.95 -14.57 20.75
C ASP A 450 27.94 -15.56 21.33
N LYS A 451 26.66 -15.16 21.46
CA LYS A 451 25.58 -15.96 22.08
C LYS A 451 24.51 -16.39 21.09
N VAL A 452 24.32 -15.65 20.01
CA VAL A 452 23.35 -15.95 18.96
C VAL A 452 24.09 -16.11 17.63
N HIS A 453 24.08 -17.33 17.09
CA HIS A 453 24.79 -17.66 15.86
C HIS A 453 23.91 -17.42 14.63
N ILE A 454 24.35 -16.54 13.73
CA ILE A 454 23.63 -16.27 12.48
C ILE A 454 24.15 -17.18 11.37
N ILE A 455 23.24 -17.85 10.69
CA ILE A 455 23.53 -18.75 9.57
C ILE A 455 23.05 -18.06 8.28
N GLU A 456 24.01 -17.67 7.44
CA GLU A 456 23.74 -17.05 6.13
C GLU A 456 23.60 -18.13 5.04
N LYS A 457 22.51 -18.90 5.11
CA LYS A 457 22.16 -19.93 4.12
C LYS A 457 20.66 -20.01 3.93
N ARG A 458 20.24 -20.60 2.81
CA ARG A 458 18.86 -21.06 2.70
C ARG A 458 18.63 -22.25 3.65
N PRO A 459 17.48 -22.33 4.33
CA PRO A 459 17.22 -23.37 5.33
C PRO A 459 17.36 -24.81 4.80
N GLU A 460 17.01 -25.06 3.53
CA GLU A 460 17.16 -26.37 2.90
C GLU A 460 18.62 -26.79 2.69
N LEU A 461 19.57 -25.86 2.74
CA LEU A 461 21.01 -26.08 2.61
C LEU A 461 21.72 -26.19 3.97
N LEU A 462 20.96 -26.18 5.07
CA LEU A 462 21.51 -26.27 6.41
C LEU A 462 22.20 -27.63 6.63
N THR A 463 23.43 -27.59 7.16
CA THR A 463 24.22 -28.78 7.48
C THR A 463 24.36 -28.94 8.99
N SER A 464 24.69 -30.15 9.46
CA SER A 464 24.92 -30.38 10.90
C SER A 464 26.13 -29.59 11.43
N ALA A 465 27.08 -29.23 10.58
CA ALA A 465 28.21 -28.38 10.96
C ALA A 465 27.78 -26.93 11.25
N ASP A 466 26.74 -26.43 10.57
CA ASP A 466 26.21 -25.10 10.82
C ASP A 466 25.51 -24.99 12.18
N LEU A 467 25.09 -26.13 12.74
CA LEU A 467 24.51 -26.28 14.07
C LEU A 467 25.51 -26.84 15.08
N GLU A 468 26.81 -26.80 14.78
CA GLU A 468 27.88 -27.28 15.67
C GLU A 468 27.76 -28.76 16.08
N GLY A 469 27.03 -29.57 15.30
CA GLY A 469 26.74 -30.98 15.59
C GLY A 469 25.54 -31.22 16.52
N GLU A 470 24.94 -30.15 17.04
CA GLU A 470 23.79 -30.22 17.95
C GLU A 470 22.48 -30.56 17.22
N LYS A 471 21.52 -31.10 17.97
CA LYS A 471 20.15 -31.33 17.50
C LYS A 471 19.23 -30.24 18.05
N VAL A 472 18.44 -29.66 17.16
CA VAL A 472 17.48 -28.60 17.53
C VAL A 472 16.37 -29.20 18.38
N SER A 473 16.20 -28.72 19.61
CA SER A 473 15.09 -29.13 20.48
C SER A 473 13.90 -28.16 20.42
N LEU A 474 14.11 -26.93 19.96
CA LEU A 474 13.05 -25.94 19.76
C LEU A 474 13.22 -25.19 18.41
N LEU A 475 12.28 -25.35 17.49
CA LEU A 475 12.22 -24.58 16.24
C LEU A 475 11.23 -23.42 16.44
N VAL A 476 11.70 -22.18 16.21
CA VAL A 476 10.94 -20.96 16.52
C VAL A 476 10.80 -20.08 15.28
N GLY A 477 9.63 -19.52 15.06
CA GLY A 477 9.38 -18.48 14.07
C GLY A 477 8.24 -17.55 14.51
N GLU A 478 8.13 -16.41 13.83
CA GLU A 478 6.97 -15.55 13.98
C GLU A 478 5.70 -16.21 13.40
N PRO A 479 5.67 -16.71 12.15
CA PRO A 479 6.63 -16.59 11.04
C PRO A 479 6.44 -15.35 10.15
N PHE A 480 7.55 -14.73 9.73
CA PHE A 480 7.58 -13.56 8.84
C PHE A 480 8.73 -13.69 7.82
N PHE A 481 8.43 -13.40 6.55
CA PHE A 481 9.42 -13.37 5.47
C PHE A 481 9.21 -12.16 4.57
N THR A 482 10.32 -11.55 4.13
CA THR A 482 10.31 -10.26 3.42
C THR A 482 9.63 -10.34 2.06
N THR A 483 9.66 -11.52 1.42
CA THR A 483 9.05 -11.78 0.11
C THR A 483 7.54 -12.05 0.18
N SER A 484 6.97 -12.21 1.38
CA SER A 484 5.55 -12.54 1.54
C SER A 484 4.66 -11.37 1.16
N LEU A 485 3.75 -11.62 0.22
CA LEU A 485 2.74 -10.65 -0.24
C LEU A 485 1.35 -10.99 0.32
N LEU A 486 0.99 -12.28 0.31
CA LEU A 486 -0.27 -12.79 0.84
C LEU A 486 -0.06 -13.45 2.20
N PRO A 487 -1.08 -13.50 3.08
CA PRO A 487 -0.94 -14.01 4.45
C PRO A 487 -0.32 -15.41 4.55
N TRP A 488 -0.70 -16.32 3.65
CA TRP A 488 -0.23 -17.71 3.64
C TRP A 488 1.16 -17.90 3.03
N HIS A 489 1.79 -16.89 2.41
CA HIS A 489 3.18 -17.03 1.95
C HIS A 489 4.14 -17.29 3.12
N ASN A 490 3.78 -16.86 4.33
CA ASN A 490 4.53 -17.17 5.55
C ASN A 490 4.46 -18.66 5.97
N LEU A 491 3.65 -19.49 5.31
CA LEU A 491 3.74 -20.95 5.39
C LEU A 491 5.09 -21.49 4.90
N TYR A 492 5.94 -20.66 4.27
CA TYR A 492 7.35 -20.98 4.03
C TYR A 492 8.05 -21.52 5.28
N PHE A 493 7.70 -21.04 6.48
CA PHE A 493 8.19 -21.60 7.75
C PHE A 493 7.94 -23.12 7.87
N TRP A 494 6.80 -23.62 7.40
CA TRP A 494 6.46 -25.04 7.42
C TRP A 494 7.33 -25.85 6.44
N TYR A 495 7.65 -25.28 5.29
CA TYR A 495 8.61 -25.85 4.34
C TYR A 495 10.01 -25.92 4.94
N VAL A 496 10.44 -24.86 5.64
CA VAL A 496 11.71 -24.86 6.38
C VAL A 496 11.73 -25.97 7.43
N ARG A 497 10.69 -26.07 8.26
CA ARG A 497 10.52 -27.14 9.26
C ARG A 497 10.62 -28.53 8.64
N THR A 498 10.12 -28.70 7.43
CA THR A 498 10.19 -29.95 6.67
C THR A 498 11.60 -30.22 6.16
N ALA A 499 12.26 -29.20 5.62
CA ALA A 499 13.61 -29.33 5.05
C ALA A 499 14.68 -29.64 6.12
N VAL A 500 14.51 -29.10 7.34
CA VAL A 500 15.44 -29.30 8.46
C VAL A 500 15.08 -30.47 9.37
N ASP A 501 14.08 -31.30 9.03
CA ASP A 501 13.59 -32.40 9.87
C ASP A 501 14.72 -33.34 10.35
N ARG A 502 15.70 -33.62 9.48
CA ARG A 502 16.89 -34.43 9.82
C ARG A 502 17.76 -33.85 10.94
N HIS A 503 17.68 -32.54 11.19
CA HIS A 503 18.46 -31.80 12.19
C HIS A 503 17.69 -31.59 13.49
N LEU A 504 16.40 -31.94 13.52
CA LEU A 504 15.57 -31.84 14.72
C LEU A 504 15.83 -33.02 15.67
N GLY A 505 15.81 -32.74 16.98
CA GLY A 505 15.95 -33.75 18.02
C GLY A 505 14.66 -34.55 18.25
N PRO A 506 14.73 -35.74 18.88
CA PRO A 506 13.54 -36.47 19.30
C PRO A 506 12.68 -35.62 20.25
N GLY A 507 11.40 -35.44 19.92
CA GLY A 507 10.50 -34.61 20.74
C GLY A 507 10.69 -33.11 20.58
N VAL A 508 11.26 -32.66 19.46
CA VAL A 508 11.33 -31.24 19.08
C VAL A 508 9.99 -30.55 19.27
N VAL A 509 10.03 -29.35 19.84
CA VAL A 509 8.87 -28.45 19.92
C VAL A 509 8.99 -27.44 18.77
N VAL A 510 7.86 -27.15 18.12
CA VAL A 510 7.79 -26.13 17.07
C VAL A 510 6.88 -25.01 17.57
N LEU A 511 7.35 -23.77 17.47
CA LEU A 511 6.61 -22.55 17.83
C LEU A 511 6.60 -21.62 16.60
N PRO A 512 5.43 -21.33 16.01
CA PRO A 512 4.11 -21.84 16.37
C PRO A 512 3.95 -23.35 16.12
N GLN A 513 3.08 -24.00 16.91
CA GLN A 513 2.80 -25.44 16.75
C GLN A 513 1.90 -25.73 15.55
N ALA A 514 1.07 -24.77 15.14
CA ALA A 514 0.18 -24.87 14.00
C ALA A 514 -0.21 -23.48 13.48
N ALA A 515 -0.76 -23.44 12.27
CA ALA A 515 -1.40 -22.27 11.70
C ALA A 515 -2.79 -22.62 11.17
N SER A 516 -3.66 -21.64 11.02
CA SER A 516 -4.97 -21.81 10.40
C SER A 516 -5.30 -20.65 9.47
N LEU A 517 -5.94 -20.95 8.34
CA LEU A 517 -6.49 -19.96 7.41
C LEU A 517 -7.94 -19.72 7.80
N HIS A 518 -8.30 -18.45 8.02
CA HIS A 518 -9.65 -18.03 8.37
C HIS A 518 -10.24 -17.18 7.25
N ALA A 519 -11.57 -17.16 7.15
CA ALA A 519 -12.29 -16.29 6.26
C ALA A 519 -13.53 -15.67 6.93
N VAL A 520 -13.90 -14.46 6.50
CA VAL A 520 -15.17 -13.80 6.87
C VAL A 520 -15.72 -13.04 5.68
N VAL A 521 -17.04 -13.03 5.51
CA VAL A 521 -17.70 -12.23 4.45
C VAL A 521 -17.97 -10.84 4.99
N VAL A 522 -17.64 -9.81 4.21
CA VAL A 522 -17.74 -8.41 4.64
C VAL A 522 -18.49 -7.52 3.66
N GLU A 523 -19.11 -6.47 4.20
CA GLU A 523 -19.52 -5.28 3.48
C GLU A 523 -18.48 -4.18 3.71
N PHE A 524 -17.66 -3.88 2.70
CA PHE A 524 -16.80 -2.68 2.72
C PHE A 524 -17.62 -1.40 2.62
N ARG A 525 -17.24 -0.37 3.37
CA ARG A 525 -17.82 0.98 3.22
C ARG A 525 -17.52 1.55 1.83
N ASP A 526 -16.26 1.48 1.40
CA ASP A 526 -15.81 2.13 0.18
C ASP A 526 -14.85 1.30 -0.70
N LEU A 527 -14.03 0.42 -0.12
CA LEU A 527 -13.01 -0.37 -0.84
C LEU A 527 -13.59 -1.21 -2.00
N TRP A 528 -14.89 -1.55 -1.96
CA TRP A 528 -15.58 -2.24 -3.06
C TRP A 528 -15.51 -1.50 -4.40
N ARG A 529 -15.32 -0.17 -4.40
CA ARG A 529 -15.27 0.68 -5.61
C ARG A 529 -14.07 0.37 -6.49
N ILE A 530 -12.94 -0.08 -5.92
CA ILE A 530 -11.69 -0.27 -6.68
C ILE A 530 -11.78 -1.43 -7.69
N ARG A 531 -12.77 -2.33 -7.56
CA ARG A 531 -13.00 -3.46 -8.47
C ARG A 531 -14.42 -3.53 -9.04
N SER A 532 -15.30 -2.61 -8.65
CA SER A 532 -16.67 -2.65 -9.13
C SER A 532 -16.79 -2.00 -10.51
N PRO A 533 -17.59 -2.58 -11.43
CA PRO A 533 -17.83 -1.95 -12.73
C PRO A 533 -18.51 -0.58 -12.54
N CYS A 534 -18.13 0.40 -13.36
CA CYS A 534 -18.68 1.74 -13.32
C CYS A 534 -19.95 1.86 -14.20
N GLY A 535 -19.93 1.25 -15.38
CA GLY A 535 -20.98 1.30 -16.39
C GLY A 535 -21.12 2.68 -17.04
N ASN A 536 -21.61 3.67 -16.30
CA ASN A 536 -21.77 5.05 -16.77
C ASN A 536 -21.12 6.04 -15.81
N CYS A 537 -20.27 6.92 -16.35
CA CYS A 537 -19.60 7.97 -15.59
C CYS A 537 -19.98 9.33 -16.18
N GLU A 538 -20.62 10.21 -15.40
CA GLU A 538 -21.01 11.56 -15.81
C GLU A 538 -21.80 11.65 -17.14
N GLY A 539 -22.56 10.61 -17.46
CA GLY A 539 -23.35 10.50 -18.70
C GLY A 539 -22.64 9.75 -19.85
N PHE A 540 -21.37 9.36 -19.69
CA PHE A 540 -20.60 8.64 -20.70
C PHE A 540 -20.59 7.13 -20.43
N ASP A 541 -20.78 6.34 -21.49
CA ASP A 541 -20.72 4.88 -21.46
C ASP A 541 -19.26 4.41 -21.36
N VAL A 542 -18.90 3.77 -20.25
CA VAL A 542 -17.55 3.24 -19.96
C VAL A 542 -17.53 1.72 -19.80
N HIS A 543 -18.58 0.99 -20.22
CA HIS A 543 -18.65 -0.48 -20.09
C HIS A 543 -17.47 -1.22 -20.76
N ILE A 544 -16.86 -0.62 -21.79
CA ILE A 544 -15.68 -1.18 -22.45
C ILE A 544 -14.50 -1.29 -21.47
N MET A 545 -14.39 -0.34 -20.52
CA MET A 545 -13.39 -0.39 -19.46
C MET A 545 -13.72 -1.49 -18.45
N ASP A 546 -14.99 -1.62 -18.06
CA ASP A 546 -15.45 -2.68 -17.16
C ASP A 546 -15.13 -4.07 -17.74
N ASP A 547 -15.42 -4.28 -19.03
CA ASP A 547 -15.11 -5.52 -19.75
C ASP A 547 -13.60 -5.78 -19.83
N MET A 548 -12.80 -4.72 -19.95
CA MET A 548 -11.33 -4.81 -19.99
C MET A 548 -10.75 -5.24 -18.65
N ILE A 549 -11.18 -4.62 -17.54
CA ILE A 549 -10.78 -5.01 -16.18
C ILE A 549 -11.23 -6.44 -15.89
N LYS A 550 -12.48 -6.78 -16.20
CA LYS A 550 -13.03 -8.12 -15.97
C LYS A 550 -12.22 -9.20 -16.70
N ARG A 551 -11.91 -9.00 -17.98
CA ARG A 551 -11.06 -9.94 -18.74
C ARG A 551 -9.64 -10.06 -18.17
N ALA A 552 -9.09 -8.98 -17.63
CA ALA A 552 -7.77 -9.02 -17.01
C ALA A 552 -7.76 -9.78 -15.67
N LEU A 553 -8.82 -9.63 -14.87
CA LEU A 553 -9.01 -10.38 -13.62
C LEU A 553 -9.29 -11.87 -13.87
N ASP A 554 -10.09 -12.19 -14.89
CA ASP A 554 -10.45 -13.56 -15.26
C ASP A 554 -9.34 -14.27 -16.09
N PHE A 555 -8.23 -13.58 -16.42
CA PHE A 555 -7.12 -14.18 -17.20
C PHE A 555 -6.43 -15.33 -16.45
N ARG A 556 -6.46 -15.33 -15.12
CA ARG A 556 -6.07 -16.51 -14.33
C ARG A 556 -7.28 -17.40 -14.12
N GLU A 557 -7.12 -18.71 -14.35
CA GLU A 557 -8.16 -19.74 -14.13
C GLU A 557 -8.69 -19.78 -12.66
N SER A 558 -8.07 -19.05 -11.73
CA SER A 558 -8.55 -18.78 -10.37
C SER A 558 -8.41 -17.28 -10.07
N LYS A 559 -9.49 -16.63 -9.64
CA LYS A 559 -9.45 -15.24 -9.14
C LYS A 559 -8.56 -15.19 -7.91
N GLU A 560 -7.44 -14.46 -8.00
CA GLU A 560 -6.56 -14.31 -6.86
C GLU A 560 -7.10 -13.27 -5.88
N ALA A 561 -6.98 -13.54 -4.59
CA ALA A 561 -7.23 -12.55 -3.57
C ALA A 561 -6.14 -11.48 -3.58
N GLU A 562 -6.52 -10.25 -3.21
CA GLU A 562 -5.64 -9.09 -3.23
C GLU A 562 -5.19 -8.70 -1.81
N PRO A 563 -3.90 -8.38 -1.57
CA PRO A 563 -3.44 -7.99 -0.24
C PRO A 563 -3.73 -6.51 0.05
N HIS A 564 -4.57 -6.26 1.06
CA HIS A 564 -4.97 -4.91 1.50
C HIS A 564 -4.75 -4.72 3.01
N PRO A 565 -4.21 -3.57 3.49
CA PRO A 565 -4.11 -3.25 4.91
C PRO A 565 -5.48 -2.82 5.46
N LEU A 566 -6.35 -3.76 5.86
CA LEU A 566 -7.76 -3.45 6.13
C LEU A 566 -8.03 -2.55 7.34
N TRP A 567 -7.02 -2.24 8.16
CA TRP A 567 -7.15 -1.19 9.16
C TRP A 567 -7.41 0.20 8.53
N GLU A 568 -7.08 0.37 7.25
CA GLU A 568 -7.29 1.58 6.44
C GLU A 568 -8.65 1.60 5.73
N TYR A 569 -9.40 0.50 5.78
CA TYR A 569 -10.61 0.31 4.98
C TYR A 569 -11.76 -0.23 5.84
N PRO A 570 -12.62 0.65 6.38
CA PRO A 570 -13.76 0.24 7.21
C PRO A 570 -14.66 -0.78 6.50
N CYS A 571 -15.01 -1.83 7.23
CA CYS A 571 -15.91 -2.86 6.77
C CYS A 571 -16.69 -3.49 7.93
N HIS A 572 -17.90 -3.95 7.64
CA HIS A 572 -18.74 -4.70 8.56
C HIS A 572 -18.76 -6.17 8.21
N CYS A 573 -18.64 -7.01 9.23
CA CYS A 573 -18.65 -8.47 9.08
C CYS A 573 -20.12 -8.91 8.92
N LEU A 574 -20.43 -9.65 7.83
CA LEU A 574 -21.76 -10.17 7.51
C LEU A 574 -21.97 -11.61 7.97
N SER A 575 -20.88 -12.34 8.15
CA SER A 575 -20.84 -13.70 8.69
C SER A 575 -20.01 -13.75 9.97
N GLU A 576 -20.10 -14.87 10.68
CA GLU A 576 -19.06 -15.22 11.65
C GLU A 576 -17.75 -15.57 10.93
N PRO A 577 -16.58 -15.33 11.54
CA PRO A 577 -15.31 -15.89 11.08
C PRO A 577 -15.36 -17.41 11.06
N GLN A 578 -14.87 -18.01 9.98
CA GLN A 578 -14.80 -19.46 9.82
C GLN A 578 -13.36 -19.90 9.53
N GLN A 579 -12.91 -20.91 10.27
CA GLN A 579 -11.65 -21.60 10.01
C GLN A 579 -11.80 -22.49 8.77
N ILE A 580 -11.00 -22.24 7.74
CA ILE A 580 -11.07 -22.88 6.43
C ILE A 580 -10.07 -24.04 6.32
N LEU A 581 -8.79 -23.78 6.62
CA LEU A 581 -7.71 -24.77 6.57
C LEU A 581 -6.89 -24.75 7.87
N THR A 582 -6.27 -25.88 8.19
CA THR A 582 -5.35 -26.04 9.33
C THR A 582 -4.03 -26.64 8.84
N PHE A 583 -2.93 -26.10 9.33
CA PHE A 583 -1.58 -26.51 8.99
C PHE A 583 -0.84 -26.90 10.28
N ASP A 584 -0.53 -28.18 10.45
CA ASP A 584 0.11 -28.70 11.66
C ASP A 584 1.64 -28.69 11.51
N PHE A 585 2.31 -27.70 12.10
CA PHE A 585 3.75 -27.52 11.98
C PHE A 585 4.55 -28.55 12.80
N ARG A 586 3.89 -29.36 13.65
CA ARG A 586 4.54 -30.48 14.33
C ARG A 586 4.86 -31.61 13.36
N HIS A 587 4.23 -31.64 12.19
CA HIS A 587 4.47 -32.62 11.15
C HIS A 587 5.06 -31.97 9.88
N PRO A 588 5.75 -32.73 9.02
CA PRO A 588 6.16 -32.25 7.70
C PRO A 588 4.98 -31.82 6.82
N VAL A 589 5.26 -30.98 5.82
CA VAL A 589 4.30 -30.62 4.77
C VAL A 589 3.81 -31.90 4.07
N PRO A 590 2.49 -32.10 3.89
CA PRO A 590 1.95 -33.28 3.23
C PRO A 590 2.30 -33.30 1.73
N PRO A 591 2.45 -34.49 1.12
CA PRO A 591 2.77 -34.60 -0.31
C PRO A 591 1.56 -34.38 -1.24
N HIS A 592 0.35 -34.23 -0.69
CA HIS A 592 -0.89 -34.12 -1.46
C HIS A 592 -1.63 -32.82 -1.11
N PRO A 593 -2.38 -32.23 -2.07
CA PRO A 593 -3.20 -31.05 -1.82
C PRO A 593 -4.14 -31.21 -0.63
N VAL A 594 -4.32 -30.11 0.11
CA VAL A 594 -5.27 -30.04 1.23
C VAL A 594 -6.43 -29.17 0.81
N ARG A 595 -7.60 -29.77 0.63
CA ARG A 595 -8.82 -29.11 0.15
C ARG A 595 -9.84 -28.99 1.27
N ALA A 596 -10.51 -27.84 1.31
CA ALA A 596 -11.66 -27.57 2.15
C ALA A 596 -12.81 -27.03 1.30
N GLU A 597 -14.01 -27.54 1.56
CA GLU A 597 -15.26 -27.09 0.96
C GLU A 597 -16.26 -26.83 2.06
N GLY A 598 -17.11 -25.84 1.86
CA GLY A 598 -18.16 -25.53 2.83
C GLY A 598 -19.01 -24.36 2.40
N SER A 599 -19.83 -23.89 3.33
CA SER A 599 -20.63 -22.69 3.19
C SER A 599 -20.52 -21.82 4.42
N ILE A 600 -20.53 -20.50 4.20
CA ILE A 600 -20.52 -19.46 5.22
C ILE A 600 -21.91 -18.84 5.26
N GLU A 601 -22.56 -18.87 6.41
CA GLU A 601 -23.89 -18.28 6.62
C GLU A 601 -23.80 -16.76 6.82
N LEU A 602 -24.60 -16.00 6.06
CA LEU A 602 -24.73 -14.56 6.23
C LEU A 602 -25.78 -14.26 7.29
N ARG A 603 -25.32 -13.90 8.49
CA ARG A 603 -26.17 -13.68 9.67
C ARG A 603 -26.66 -12.24 9.80
N ARG A 604 -25.99 -11.31 9.10
CA ARG A 604 -26.29 -9.88 9.17
C ARG A 604 -26.69 -9.37 7.78
N PRO A 605 -27.64 -8.43 7.71
CA PRO A 605 -28.04 -7.83 6.44
C PRO A 605 -26.90 -6.94 5.91
N GLY A 606 -26.68 -6.99 4.61
CA GLY A 606 -25.69 -6.16 3.92
C GLY A 606 -25.36 -6.70 2.54
N ARG A 607 -24.55 -5.97 1.81
CA ARG A 607 -23.97 -6.33 0.52
C ARG A 607 -22.67 -7.06 0.75
N SER A 608 -22.63 -8.32 0.36
CA SER A 608 -21.44 -9.15 0.39
C SER A 608 -20.47 -8.70 -0.71
N HIS A 609 -19.60 -7.74 -0.39
CA HIS A 609 -18.62 -7.20 -1.33
C HIS A 609 -17.46 -8.18 -1.58
N GLY A 610 -17.09 -8.98 -0.57
CA GLY A 610 -16.05 -9.99 -0.72
C GLY A 610 -15.84 -10.84 0.53
N ALA A 611 -14.97 -11.84 0.39
CA ALA A 611 -14.43 -12.62 1.50
C ALA A 611 -13.03 -12.12 1.86
N VAL A 612 -12.80 -11.88 3.16
CA VAL A 612 -11.49 -11.51 3.69
C VAL A 612 -10.86 -12.73 4.33
N LEU A 613 -9.59 -13.01 4.00
CA LEU A 613 -8.82 -14.13 4.52
C LEU A 613 -7.56 -13.66 5.26
N TRP A 614 -7.22 -14.37 6.33
CA TRP A 614 -6.01 -14.13 7.13
C TRP A 614 -5.49 -15.42 7.78
N MET A 615 -4.26 -15.35 8.26
CA MET A 615 -3.63 -16.44 9.02
C MET A 615 -3.74 -16.19 10.52
N GLU A 616 -4.02 -17.25 11.28
CA GLU A 616 -3.78 -17.30 12.71
C GLU A 616 -2.69 -18.32 13.02
N TYR A 617 -1.78 -17.96 13.93
CA TYR A 617 -0.68 -18.82 14.37
C TYR A 617 -0.91 -19.23 15.81
N HIS A 618 -1.07 -20.54 16.02
CA HIS A 618 -1.22 -21.14 17.34
C HIS A 618 0.17 -21.34 17.93
N LEU A 619 0.61 -20.41 18.79
CA LEU A 619 1.95 -20.43 19.38
C LEU A 619 2.10 -21.61 20.34
N THR A 620 1.11 -21.80 21.21
CA THR A 620 0.98 -22.90 22.19
C THR A 620 -0.50 -23.35 22.24
N PRO A 621 -0.88 -24.41 22.98
CA PRO A 621 -2.28 -24.82 23.09
C PRO A 621 -3.23 -23.72 23.58
N ASP A 622 -2.73 -22.77 24.37
CA ASP A 622 -3.52 -21.70 24.99
C ASP A 622 -3.19 -20.29 24.43
N SER A 623 -2.36 -20.19 23.38
CA SER A 623 -1.89 -18.91 22.85
C SER A 623 -1.94 -18.86 21.33
N THR A 624 -2.60 -17.83 20.80
CA THR A 624 -2.75 -17.59 19.36
C THR A 624 -2.45 -16.13 19.03
N VAL A 625 -1.86 -15.90 17.85
CA VAL A 625 -1.65 -14.56 17.27
C VAL A 625 -2.37 -14.50 15.92
N SER A 626 -3.24 -13.51 15.74
CA SER A 626 -3.95 -13.25 14.49
C SER A 626 -3.22 -12.20 13.64
N THR A 627 -3.09 -12.47 12.34
CA THR A 627 -2.61 -11.51 11.32
C THR A 627 -3.75 -10.74 10.65
N GLY A 628 -5.00 -10.99 11.03
CA GLY A 628 -6.18 -10.32 10.49
C GLY A 628 -7.05 -9.80 11.60
N LEU A 629 -8.21 -10.43 11.79
CA LEU A 629 -9.22 -9.93 12.72
C LEU A 629 -8.72 -10.06 14.18
N LEU A 630 -8.72 -8.95 14.92
CA LEU A 630 -8.20 -8.88 16.30
C LEU A 630 -9.26 -9.12 17.38
N LYS A 631 -10.52 -8.83 17.07
CA LYS A 631 -11.66 -9.01 17.98
C LYS A 631 -12.82 -9.64 17.22
N PRO A 632 -13.59 -10.55 17.84
CA PRO A 632 -14.84 -11.01 17.28
C PRO A 632 -15.73 -9.79 16.97
N PRO A 633 -16.48 -9.81 15.87
CA PRO A 633 -17.21 -8.64 15.42
C PRO A 633 -18.40 -8.37 16.35
N ASP A 634 -18.42 -7.22 17.02
CA ASP A 634 -19.61 -6.75 17.76
C ASP A 634 -20.80 -6.59 16.78
N ASP A 635 -22.04 -6.78 17.24
CA ASP A 635 -23.26 -6.72 16.41
C ASP A 635 -23.49 -5.39 15.68
N LYS A 636 -22.73 -4.34 16.04
CA LYS A 636 -22.83 -2.99 15.46
C LYS A 636 -21.47 -2.37 15.10
N GLY A 637 -20.36 -3.09 15.27
CA GLY A 637 -19.01 -2.55 15.13
C GLY A 637 -18.41 -2.78 13.75
N ASP A 638 -17.47 -1.92 13.36
CA ASP A 638 -16.52 -2.19 12.28
C ASP A 638 -15.57 -3.33 12.69
N CYS A 639 -15.15 -4.14 11.72
CA CYS A 639 -14.15 -5.18 11.96
C CYS A 639 -12.80 -4.52 12.32
N CYS A 640 -12.15 -4.99 13.40
CA CYS A 640 -10.86 -4.46 13.85
C CYS A 640 -9.72 -5.34 13.33
N TRP A 641 -8.93 -4.82 12.40
CA TRP A 641 -7.85 -5.54 11.74
C TRP A 641 -6.48 -5.28 12.38
N ASN A 642 -5.58 -6.26 12.27
CA ASN A 642 -4.19 -6.11 12.65
C ASN A 642 -3.52 -5.06 11.74
N PRO A 643 -3.04 -3.93 12.29
CA PRO A 643 -2.51 -2.83 11.49
C PRO A 643 -1.13 -3.11 10.88
N HIS A 644 -0.48 -4.20 11.27
CA HIS A 644 0.88 -4.54 10.85
C HIS A 644 0.92 -5.53 9.68
N CYS A 645 -0.23 -6.09 9.30
CA CYS A 645 -0.36 -7.09 8.25
C CYS A 645 -1.37 -6.64 7.20
N LYS A 646 -1.13 -7.04 5.93
CA LYS A 646 -2.15 -7.00 4.89
C LYS A 646 -2.98 -8.28 4.95
N GLN A 647 -4.30 -8.16 4.81
CA GLN A 647 -5.22 -9.29 4.69
C GLN A 647 -5.52 -9.54 3.21
N ALA A 648 -5.89 -10.77 2.86
CA ALA A 648 -6.25 -11.11 1.49
C ALA A 648 -7.75 -10.87 1.26
N VAL A 649 -8.10 -10.11 0.24
CA VAL A 649 -9.49 -9.78 -0.13
C VAL A 649 -9.85 -10.45 -1.44
N TYR A 650 -10.82 -11.36 -1.40
CA TYR A 650 -11.43 -11.94 -2.58
C TYR A 650 -12.73 -11.18 -2.89
N PHE A 651 -12.71 -10.33 -3.93
CA PHE A 651 -13.90 -9.59 -4.36
C PHE A 651 -14.88 -10.50 -5.11
N PHE A 652 -16.17 -10.39 -4.80
CA PHE A 652 -17.19 -11.15 -5.51
C PHE A 652 -17.54 -10.50 -6.85
N THR A 653 -17.70 -11.32 -7.90
CA THR A 653 -17.83 -10.87 -9.30
C THR A 653 -19.11 -10.08 -9.64
N SER A 654 -20.01 -9.87 -8.68
CA SER A 654 -21.17 -8.99 -8.82
C SER A 654 -21.76 -8.70 -7.45
N PRO A 655 -21.51 -7.51 -6.86
CA PRO A 655 -22.45 -6.96 -5.91
C PRO A 655 -23.61 -6.39 -6.73
N ASP A 656 -24.50 -7.26 -7.21
CA ASP A 656 -25.60 -6.81 -8.08
C ASP A 656 -26.42 -5.78 -7.28
N CYS A 657 -26.33 -4.50 -7.66
CA CYS A 657 -26.95 -3.38 -6.94
C CYS A 657 -28.49 -3.44 -6.93
N ARG A 658 -29.06 -4.50 -7.52
CA ARG A 658 -30.48 -4.75 -7.72
C ARG A 658 -31.02 -5.94 -6.92
N VAL A 659 -30.26 -6.58 -6.03
CA VAL A 659 -30.81 -7.65 -5.18
C VAL A 659 -31.80 -7.03 -4.17
N PRO A 660 -33.10 -7.39 -4.20
CA PRO A 660 -34.06 -6.91 -3.22
C PRO A 660 -33.71 -7.41 -1.81
N GLN A 661 -34.27 -6.79 -0.77
CA GLN A 661 -34.22 -7.32 0.60
C GLN A 661 -34.71 -8.78 0.62
N GLY A 662 -33.77 -9.72 0.63
CA GLY A 662 -33.99 -11.16 0.45
C GLY A 662 -32.84 -11.91 -0.26
N GLY A 663 -31.64 -11.34 -0.31
CA GLY A 663 -30.48 -11.91 -1.03
C GLY A 663 -29.93 -13.24 -0.49
N PRO A 664 -28.90 -13.80 -1.15
CA PRO A 664 -28.32 -15.10 -0.83
C PRO A 664 -27.95 -15.19 0.64
N ARG A 665 -28.41 -16.26 1.31
CA ARG A 665 -28.16 -16.47 2.74
C ARG A 665 -26.82 -17.12 3.02
N THR A 666 -26.15 -17.63 1.99
CA THR A 666 -24.92 -18.40 2.12
C THR A 666 -23.93 -18.06 1.01
N VAL A 667 -22.65 -18.12 1.36
CA VAL A 667 -21.53 -18.08 0.41
C VAL A 667 -20.86 -19.45 0.45
N SER A 668 -20.88 -20.18 -0.66
CA SER A 668 -20.13 -21.44 -0.76
C SER A 668 -18.66 -21.15 -1.10
N TYR A 669 -17.76 -21.97 -0.58
CA TYR A 669 -16.32 -21.82 -0.84
C TYR A 669 -15.69 -23.16 -1.18
N THR A 670 -14.69 -23.12 -2.07
CA THR A 670 -13.72 -24.19 -2.29
C THR A 670 -12.33 -23.58 -2.15
N VAL A 671 -11.52 -24.09 -1.23
CA VAL A 671 -10.15 -23.60 -1.00
C VAL A 671 -9.21 -24.79 -0.97
N GLU A 672 -8.12 -24.72 -1.72
CA GLU A 672 -7.14 -25.80 -1.86
C GLU A 672 -5.72 -25.27 -1.75
N PHE A 673 -4.96 -25.82 -0.80
CA PHE A 673 -3.53 -25.59 -0.65
C PHE A 673 -2.74 -26.61 -1.47
N HIS A 674 -1.79 -26.12 -2.26
CA HIS A 674 -0.94 -26.91 -3.17
C HIS A 674 0.49 -27.05 -2.62
N PRO A 675 0.88 -28.19 -2.02
CA PRO A 675 2.19 -28.34 -1.37
C PRO A 675 3.40 -28.21 -2.29
N HIS A 676 3.23 -28.34 -3.60
CA HIS A 676 4.34 -28.23 -4.55
C HIS A 676 4.72 -26.78 -4.88
N THR A 677 3.76 -25.86 -4.79
CA THR A 677 3.99 -24.43 -5.06
C THR A 677 3.80 -23.57 -3.81
N GLY A 678 3.12 -24.09 -2.79
CA GLY A 678 2.73 -23.36 -1.59
C GLY A 678 1.63 -22.33 -1.81
N ASP A 679 1.02 -22.34 -2.99
CA ASP A 679 -0.12 -21.48 -3.32
C ASP A 679 -1.42 -22.01 -2.73
N ILE A 680 -2.39 -21.11 -2.58
CA ILE A 680 -3.75 -21.43 -2.20
C ILE A 680 -4.68 -20.94 -3.31
N SER A 681 -5.33 -21.86 -4.00
CA SER A 681 -6.41 -21.54 -4.93
C SER A 681 -7.73 -21.45 -4.18
N MET A 682 -8.57 -20.50 -4.55
CA MET A 682 -9.87 -20.31 -3.91
C MET A 682 -10.94 -19.92 -4.92
N ASP A 683 -12.16 -20.32 -4.62
CA ASP A 683 -13.37 -19.84 -5.28
C ASP A 683 -14.45 -19.62 -4.22
N PHE A 684 -15.10 -18.46 -4.29
CA PHE A 684 -16.22 -18.08 -3.44
C PHE A 684 -17.39 -17.71 -4.33
N THR A 685 -18.54 -18.35 -4.12
CA THR A 685 -19.75 -18.13 -4.90
C THR A 685 -20.95 -17.89 -3.99
N LEU A 686 -21.75 -16.88 -4.34
CA LEU A 686 -23.02 -16.61 -3.67
C LEU A 686 -24.02 -17.70 -4.07
N SER A 687 -24.59 -18.39 -3.08
CA SER A 687 -25.57 -19.44 -3.30
C SER A 687 -26.95 -18.99 -2.84
N ASP A 688 -27.88 -18.85 -3.77
CA ASP A 688 -29.31 -18.72 -3.47
C ASP A 688 -29.87 -20.11 -3.18
N THR A 689 -29.97 -20.49 -1.90
CA THR A 689 -30.83 -21.60 -1.51
C THR A 689 -32.29 -21.14 -1.58
N LEU A 690 -32.85 -21.07 -2.78
CA LEU A 690 -34.26 -21.36 -2.99
C LEU A 690 -34.37 -22.88 -3.04
N GLU A 691 -34.65 -23.51 -1.91
CA GLU A 691 -35.21 -24.87 -1.92
C GLU A 691 -36.57 -24.79 -2.62
N ASP A 692 -36.61 -25.12 -3.91
CA ASP A 692 -37.81 -25.65 -4.55
C ASP A 692 -38.18 -26.94 -3.82
N GLY A 693 -39.17 -26.87 -2.94
CA GLY A 693 -39.54 -27.99 -2.06
C GLY A 693 -40.94 -27.90 -1.45
N CYS A 694 -41.99 -27.92 -2.28
CA CYS A 694 -43.09 -28.92 -2.28
C CYS A 694 -44.23 -28.47 -3.22
#